data_AF-G0A5L5-F1
#
_entry.id   AF-G0A5L5-F1
#
_cell.length_a   1.000
_cell.length_b   1.000
_cell.length_c   1.000
_cell.angle_alpha   90.00
_cell.angle_beta   90.00
_cell.angle_gamma   90.00
#
_symmetry.space_group_name_H-M   'P 1'
#
loop_
_entity.id
_entity.type
_entity.pdbx_description
1 polymer ?
#
loop_
_entity_poly.entity_id
_entity_poly.type
_entity_poly.pdbx_seq_one_letter_code
_entity_poly.pdbx_strand_id
1 'polypeptide(L)'
;MYHLFASKINSLFPQQAPATGIGLFRLLFGLITLQEILFLIYFNHLIFDPIPYMDVEFPMITFFLWLWAAVAFCLMIGYRCQTSSIANYVFWLVFVNFTPMQRDFDGGFDLFMIGANFFLIFMPIDKAFAIDGLRKKLATPFVHYSQYPAAQVSRLAYYLPVIVCLGFLYFDSAIHKMFAEHWRNGLGAWLPSSMPYYISALDMSWLLNIEPLQKLIGYIIIVFQFSFLPLFHVRLLRPLYFLIGVGLHLGITLSFNIYPFGMGMLIFYTLMMPFSWYKRLGDWLRKPQPVLTVFFDQQCPLCNRTVLILNHFDILHAIDFKPAQGHARHYSAFDKLDDRALLTDLYALDREDRLYAGIDTYAQIFIAMGYTAVIGWIIKLPLIHSLAGAGYRRIADNRARLNCDVSCIKEPQLVFQPTLYERIFETGTEKQQKRNAYKIGKVLLIFILLQLNCSLHYGLLYRLKVDTRQSPIASILADMSNAVLMFSHTFLGITPHALYLHDHFEGYNHLLAITYLDANGVEHWLPFVNEQGRLLAPNWGRVHSMWANIAVTPNIDELRLKKFIMKLTAFWGKKLDLDFENTRFIIKMKKTEAPFTWERDLRNKNLSGDWQAIGSAQWQGKEFKINLPKDIDIL
;
A
#
# COMPACT_ATOMS: atom_id res chain seq x y z
N MET A 1 -27.45 -2.60 21.87
CA MET A 1 -26.26 -2.79 21.01
C MET A 1 -25.02 -2.01 21.49
N TYR A 2 -25.09 -0.68 21.64
CA TYR A 2 -23.93 0.14 22.06
C TYR A 2 -23.20 -0.34 23.34
N HIS A 3 -23.95 -0.63 24.41
CA HIS A 3 -23.36 -1.08 25.69
C HIS A 3 -22.53 -2.37 25.56
N LEU A 4 -22.93 -3.26 24.66
CA LEU A 4 -22.22 -4.52 24.41
C LEU A 4 -20.87 -4.26 23.72
N PHE A 5 -20.86 -3.41 22.69
CA PHE A 5 -19.63 -2.99 22.01
C PHE A 5 -18.69 -2.22 22.95
N ALA A 6 -19.23 -1.25 23.69
CA ALA A 6 -18.45 -0.47 24.66
C ALA A 6 -17.82 -1.36 25.75
N SER A 7 -18.56 -2.36 26.25
CA SER A 7 -18.03 -3.34 27.20
C SER A 7 -16.89 -4.18 26.59
N LYS A 8 -17.08 -4.68 25.36
CA LYS A 8 -16.03 -5.47 24.69
C LYS A 8 -14.78 -4.63 24.40
N ILE A 9 -14.95 -3.39 23.94
CA ILE A 9 -13.84 -2.45 23.72
C ILE A 9 -13.12 -2.17 25.03
N ASN A 10 -13.85 -1.90 26.11
CA ASN A 10 -13.27 -1.66 27.43
C ASN A 10 -12.45 -2.86 27.92
N SER A 11 -12.88 -4.09 27.63
CA SER A 11 -12.12 -5.31 27.98
C SER A 11 -10.80 -5.47 27.20
N LEU A 12 -10.75 -4.97 25.96
CA LEU A 12 -9.57 -5.03 25.08
C LEU A 12 -8.65 -3.83 25.22
N PHE A 13 -9.19 -2.69 25.65
CA PHE A 13 -8.48 -1.42 25.76
C PHE A 13 -7.16 -1.50 26.54
N PRO A 14 -7.11 -2.08 27.76
CA PRO A 14 -5.86 -2.15 28.53
C PRO A 14 -4.89 -3.24 28.02
N GLN A 15 -5.36 -4.16 27.18
CA GLN A 15 -4.53 -5.27 26.71
C GLN A 15 -3.50 -4.78 25.70
N GLN A 16 -2.23 -5.07 26.00
CA GLN A 16 -1.10 -4.67 25.16
C GLN A 16 -0.72 -5.76 24.14
N ALA A 17 -0.05 -5.31 23.07
CA ALA A 17 0.56 -6.12 22.04
C ALA A 17 1.84 -5.42 21.52
N PRO A 18 2.80 -6.17 20.93
CA PRO A 18 4.00 -5.57 20.35
C PRO A 18 3.65 -4.58 19.24
N ALA A 19 4.40 -3.49 19.09
CA ALA A 19 4.19 -2.50 18.03
C ALA A 19 4.68 -2.96 16.63
N THR A 20 5.41 -4.09 16.55
CA THR A 20 6.08 -4.59 15.33
C THR A 20 5.17 -4.67 14.12
N GLY A 21 3.96 -5.24 14.27
CA GLY A 21 3.01 -5.38 13.16
C GLY A 21 2.49 -4.05 12.65
N ILE A 22 2.30 -3.06 13.54
CA ILE A 22 1.88 -1.69 13.15
C ILE A 22 3.02 -0.94 12.45
N GLY A 23 4.26 -1.10 12.92
CA GLY A 23 5.41 -0.52 12.24
C GLY A 23 5.57 -1.07 10.81
N LEU A 24 5.40 -2.38 10.64
CA LEU A 24 5.44 -3.03 9.32
C LEU A 24 4.27 -2.59 8.45
N PHE A 25 3.06 -2.52 9.01
CA PHE A 25 1.87 -1.98 8.33
C PHE A 25 2.13 -0.59 7.76
N ARG A 26 2.64 0.35 8.57
CA ARG A 26 2.95 1.71 8.14
C ARG A 26 4.01 1.74 7.04
N LEU A 27 5.08 0.97 7.18
CA LEU A 27 6.14 0.90 6.17
C LEU A 27 5.59 0.45 4.82
N LEU A 28 4.87 -0.66 4.79
CA LEU A 28 4.30 -1.19 3.55
C LEU A 28 3.22 -0.28 2.98
N PHE A 29 2.39 0.33 3.83
CA PHE A 29 1.38 1.30 3.41
C PHE A 29 2.00 2.53 2.73
N GLY A 30 3.05 3.08 3.33
CA GLY A 30 3.80 4.20 2.74
C GLY A 30 4.48 3.81 1.44
N LEU A 31 4.99 2.59 1.33
CA LEU A 31 5.61 2.07 0.09
C LEU A 31 4.60 1.95 -1.05
N ILE A 32 3.42 1.35 -0.81
CA ILE A 32 2.36 1.29 -1.81
C ILE A 32 1.88 2.69 -2.19
N THR A 33 1.69 3.56 -1.20
CA THR A 33 1.29 4.95 -1.47
C THR A 33 2.31 5.64 -2.39
N LEU A 34 3.61 5.48 -2.12
CA LEU A 34 4.67 6.06 -2.96
C LEU A 34 4.64 5.49 -4.38
N GLN A 35 4.48 4.17 -4.53
CA GLN A 35 4.33 3.54 -5.83
C GLN A 35 3.16 4.13 -6.63
N GLU A 36 2.01 4.32 -5.98
CA GLU A 36 0.81 4.87 -6.62
C GLU A 36 1.00 6.34 -7.01
N ILE A 37 1.71 7.13 -6.21
CA ILE A 37 2.03 8.51 -6.57
C ILE A 37 3.00 8.55 -7.75
N LEU A 38 4.00 7.67 -7.80
CA LEU A 38 4.90 7.55 -8.96
C LEU A 38 4.13 7.15 -10.23
N PHE A 39 3.14 6.28 -10.10
CA PHE A 39 2.22 5.95 -11.19
C PHE A 39 1.44 7.19 -11.66
N LEU A 40 0.87 7.98 -10.73
CA LEU A 40 0.18 9.22 -11.07
C LEU A 40 1.11 10.25 -11.73
N ILE A 41 2.37 10.34 -11.32
CA ILE A 41 3.37 11.19 -11.96
C ILE A 41 3.62 10.73 -13.40
N TYR A 42 3.73 9.42 -13.65
CA TYR A 42 3.94 8.90 -14.99
C TYR A 42 2.73 9.16 -15.92
N PHE A 43 1.52 8.96 -15.40
CA PHE A 43 0.26 9.12 -16.14
C PHE A 43 -0.41 10.49 -15.97
N ASN A 44 0.30 11.50 -15.45
CA ASN A 44 -0.33 12.76 -15.06
C ASN A 44 -1.11 13.41 -16.23
N HIS A 45 -0.51 13.44 -17.43
CA HIS A 45 -1.15 13.98 -18.63
C HIS A 45 -2.34 13.12 -19.11
N LEU A 46 -2.31 11.80 -18.91
CA LEU A 46 -3.45 10.95 -19.27
C LEU A 46 -4.63 11.19 -18.31
N ILE A 47 -4.33 11.29 -17.02
CA ILE A 47 -5.33 11.33 -15.96
C ILE A 47 -5.94 12.72 -15.84
N PHE A 48 -5.13 13.76 -15.73
CA PHE A 48 -5.58 15.08 -15.32
C PHE A 48 -5.90 16.01 -16.49
N ASP A 49 -5.16 15.94 -17.60
CA ASP A 49 -5.43 16.83 -18.75
C ASP A 49 -6.76 16.44 -19.44
N PRO A 50 -7.56 17.42 -19.89
CA PRO A 50 -8.69 17.18 -20.80
C PRO A 50 -8.23 16.49 -22.08
N ILE A 51 -7.17 17.03 -22.69
CA ILE A 51 -6.49 16.47 -23.86
C ILE A 51 -5.00 16.30 -23.52
N PRO A 52 -4.52 15.05 -23.33
CA PRO A 52 -3.15 14.78 -22.88
C PRO A 52 -2.10 15.56 -23.68
N TYR A 53 -1.23 16.28 -22.97
CA TYR A 53 -0.15 17.11 -23.52
C TYR A 53 -0.56 18.35 -24.34
N MET A 54 -1.79 18.41 -24.87
CA MET A 54 -2.24 19.48 -25.77
C MET A 54 -3.11 20.54 -25.08
N ASP A 55 -3.85 20.13 -24.05
CA ASP A 55 -4.66 20.99 -23.20
C ASP A 55 -4.37 20.62 -21.74
N VAL A 56 -3.41 21.33 -21.14
CA VAL A 56 -2.92 21.03 -19.79
C VAL A 56 -3.87 21.64 -18.77
N GLU A 57 -4.52 20.81 -17.95
CA GLU A 57 -5.52 21.26 -16.96
C GLU A 57 -4.93 22.25 -15.97
N PHE A 58 -3.82 21.86 -15.35
CA PHE A 58 -3.16 22.67 -14.33
C PHE A 58 -1.65 22.33 -14.25
N PRO A 59 -0.75 23.26 -14.63
CA PRO A 59 0.69 22.98 -14.72
C PRO A 59 1.36 22.55 -13.40
N MET A 60 0.78 22.91 -12.25
CA MET A 60 1.37 22.61 -10.93
C MET A 60 1.02 21.21 -10.39
N ILE A 61 0.20 20.41 -11.09
CA ILE A 61 -0.17 19.05 -10.66
C ILE A 61 1.08 18.21 -10.35
N THR A 62 2.07 18.22 -11.25
CA THR A 62 3.32 17.46 -11.07
C THR A 62 4.08 17.88 -9.81
N PHE A 63 4.09 19.18 -9.49
CA PHE A 63 4.70 19.66 -8.24
C PHE A 63 3.96 19.13 -7.00
N PHE A 64 2.62 19.18 -7.00
CA PHE A 64 1.82 18.66 -5.88
C PHE A 64 1.93 17.14 -5.73
N LEU A 65 2.07 16.39 -6.83
CA LEU A 65 2.34 14.96 -6.78
C LEU A 65 3.72 14.66 -6.16
N TRP A 66 4.77 15.42 -6.48
CA TRP A 66 6.07 15.27 -5.82
C TRP A 66 6.06 15.66 -4.34
N LEU A 67 5.29 16.70 -3.98
CA LEU A 67 5.07 17.07 -2.59
C LEU A 67 4.35 15.93 -1.83
N TRP A 68 3.34 15.32 -2.45
CA TRP A 68 2.67 14.16 -1.89
C TRP A 68 3.61 12.96 -1.78
N ALA A 69 4.47 12.71 -2.78
CA ALA A 69 5.48 11.64 -2.73
C ALA A 69 6.44 11.83 -1.54
N ALA A 70 6.87 13.06 -1.26
CA ALA A 70 7.71 13.38 -0.10
C ALA A 70 6.99 13.09 1.22
N VAL A 71 5.70 13.42 1.32
CA VAL A 71 4.86 13.10 2.49
C VAL A 71 4.70 11.58 2.65
N ALA A 72 4.45 10.85 1.58
CA ALA A 72 4.34 9.40 1.58
C ALA A 72 5.66 8.73 1.98
N PHE A 73 6.80 9.24 1.50
CA PHE A 73 8.13 8.78 1.92
C PHE A 73 8.36 9.02 3.42
N CYS A 74 7.99 10.19 3.93
CA CYS A 74 8.05 10.49 5.36
C CYS A 74 7.15 9.56 6.18
N LEU A 75 5.96 9.23 5.69
CA LEU A 75 5.07 8.24 6.30
C LEU A 75 5.70 6.84 6.30
N MET A 76 6.27 6.39 5.18
CA MET A 76 6.91 5.08 5.01
C MET A 76 8.00 4.85 6.07
N ILE A 77 8.95 5.77 6.17
CA ILE A 77 10.09 5.70 7.12
C ILE A 77 9.69 6.02 8.57
N GLY A 78 8.46 6.48 8.79
CA GLY A 78 7.95 6.86 10.11
C GLY A 78 8.58 8.13 10.67
N TYR A 79 8.66 9.18 9.84
CA TYR A 79 9.13 10.51 10.20
C TYR A 79 7.95 11.48 10.32
N ARG A 80 7.88 12.19 11.46
CA ARG A 80 6.75 13.08 11.83
C ARG A 80 5.40 12.40 11.57
N CYS A 81 5.27 11.16 12.03
CA CYS A 81 4.23 10.21 11.62
C CYS A 81 2.82 10.80 11.59
N GLN A 82 2.44 11.51 12.65
CA GLN A 82 1.11 12.10 12.76
C GLN A 82 0.86 13.21 11.73
N THR A 83 1.84 14.09 11.51
CA THR A 83 1.73 15.14 10.49
C THR A 83 1.72 14.53 9.10
N SER A 84 2.60 13.56 8.85
CA SER A 84 2.70 12.86 7.57
C SER A 84 1.42 12.08 7.25
N SER A 85 0.79 11.41 8.22
CA SER A 85 -0.46 10.67 7.98
C SER A 85 -1.65 11.59 7.73
N ILE A 86 -1.77 12.71 8.45
CA ILE A 86 -2.80 13.73 8.19
C ILE A 86 -2.63 14.34 6.81
N ALA A 87 -1.41 14.74 6.46
CA ALA A 87 -1.11 15.32 5.15
C ALA A 87 -1.39 14.30 4.02
N ASN A 88 -0.99 13.03 4.21
CA ASN A 88 -1.26 11.97 3.23
C ASN A 88 -2.76 11.74 3.01
N TYR A 89 -3.54 11.73 4.09
CA TYR A 89 -5.01 11.63 4.02
C TYR A 89 -5.61 12.81 3.25
N VAL A 90 -5.17 14.05 3.53
CA VAL A 90 -5.65 15.24 2.83
C VAL A 90 -5.30 15.20 1.34
N PHE A 91 -4.08 14.81 0.98
CA PHE A 91 -3.71 14.64 -0.43
C PHE A 91 -4.59 13.60 -1.12
N TRP A 92 -4.83 12.46 -0.47
CA TRP A 92 -5.71 11.43 -1.02
C TRP A 92 -7.12 11.96 -1.25
N LEU A 93 -7.69 12.69 -0.28
CA LEU A 93 -9.01 13.31 -0.43
C LEU A 93 -9.06 14.29 -1.60
N VAL A 94 -8.07 15.19 -1.69
CA VAL A 94 -7.99 16.23 -2.74
C VAL A 94 -7.85 15.59 -4.12
N PHE A 95 -6.87 14.71 -4.31
CA PHE A 95 -6.62 14.09 -5.61
C PHE A 95 -7.77 13.19 -6.05
N VAL A 96 -8.28 12.34 -5.17
CA VAL A 96 -9.35 11.39 -5.56
C VAL A 96 -10.68 12.11 -5.79
N ASN A 97 -11.11 13.00 -4.90
CA ASN A 97 -12.47 13.54 -4.95
C ASN A 97 -12.61 14.89 -5.67
N PHE A 98 -11.51 15.62 -5.90
CA PHE A 98 -11.57 16.98 -6.47
C PHE A 98 -10.77 17.12 -7.76
N THR A 99 -10.44 16.01 -8.41
CA THR A 99 -9.80 15.99 -9.74
C THR A 99 -10.55 15.04 -10.67
N PRO A 100 -10.22 14.99 -11.98
CA PRO A 100 -10.79 14.03 -12.91
C PRO A 100 -10.66 12.56 -12.48
N MET A 101 -9.80 12.25 -11.50
CA MET A 101 -9.70 10.92 -10.92
C MET A 101 -11.07 10.36 -10.51
N GLN A 102 -11.87 11.12 -9.75
CA GLN A 102 -13.18 10.67 -9.24
C GLN A 102 -14.10 10.16 -10.34
N ARG A 103 -14.11 10.84 -11.49
CA ARG A 103 -15.10 10.62 -12.55
C ARG A 103 -14.65 9.58 -13.57
N ASP A 104 -13.36 9.62 -13.91
CA ASP A 104 -12.84 8.92 -15.09
C ASP A 104 -11.90 7.76 -14.73
N PHE A 105 -11.29 7.78 -13.55
CA PHE A 105 -10.22 6.86 -13.16
C PHE A 105 -10.41 6.24 -11.76
N ASP A 106 -11.55 6.50 -11.10
CA ASP A 106 -11.82 6.01 -9.76
C ASP A 106 -12.06 4.49 -9.77
N GLY A 107 -11.62 3.84 -8.70
CA GLY A 107 -11.79 2.41 -8.48
C GLY A 107 -11.79 2.11 -7.00
N GLY A 108 -12.28 0.92 -6.62
CA GLY A 108 -12.44 0.53 -5.22
C GLY A 108 -11.15 0.58 -4.38
N PHE A 109 -9.97 0.62 -5.01
CA PHE A 109 -8.70 0.81 -4.33
C PHE A 109 -8.55 2.21 -3.69
N ASP A 110 -8.92 3.27 -4.40
CA ASP A 110 -8.75 4.64 -3.88
C ASP A 110 -9.60 4.88 -2.64
N LEU A 111 -10.84 4.43 -2.69
CA LEU A 111 -11.79 4.51 -1.59
C LEU A 111 -11.31 3.69 -0.39
N PHE A 112 -10.81 2.48 -0.63
CA PHE A 112 -10.19 1.66 0.40
C PHE A 112 -9.02 2.39 1.09
N MET A 113 -8.17 3.06 0.29
CA MET A 113 -7.04 3.82 0.80
C MET A 113 -7.44 5.09 1.56
N ILE A 114 -8.54 5.76 1.20
CA ILE A 114 -9.14 6.85 2.01
C ILE A 114 -9.50 6.33 3.40
N GLY A 115 -10.23 5.22 3.48
CA GLY A 115 -10.61 4.60 4.76
C GLY A 115 -9.39 4.20 5.58
N ALA A 116 -8.39 3.56 4.96
CA ALA A 116 -7.15 3.17 5.63
C ALA A 116 -6.36 4.37 6.16
N ASN A 117 -6.25 5.45 5.38
CA ASN A 117 -5.57 6.69 5.78
C ASN A 117 -6.24 7.34 7.00
N PHE A 118 -7.56 7.34 7.06
CA PHE A 118 -8.29 7.85 8.23
C PHE A 118 -7.84 7.14 9.52
N PHE A 119 -7.70 5.81 9.50
CA PHE A 119 -7.23 5.06 10.67
C PHE A 119 -5.77 5.36 11.03
N LEU A 120 -4.89 5.55 10.03
CA LEU A 120 -3.47 5.85 10.28
C LEU A 120 -3.25 7.11 11.12
N ILE A 121 -4.15 8.09 11.06
CA ILE A 121 -4.11 9.33 11.88
C ILE A 121 -4.15 9.01 13.38
N PHE A 122 -4.85 7.94 13.76
CA PHE A 122 -5.09 7.54 15.14
C PHE A 122 -4.30 6.30 15.57
N MET A 123 -3.44 5.76 14.70
CA MET A 123 -2.63 4.57 14.99
C MET A 123 -1.25 4.94 15.56
N PRO A 124 -0.63 4.07 16.38
CA PRO A 124 0.70 4.26 16.97
C PRO A 124 1.83 3.95 15.97
N ILE A 125 1.81 4.61 14.82
CA ILE A 125 2.70 4.33 13.70
C ILE A 125 4.14 4.87 13.92
N ASP A 126 4.39 5.64 14.97
CA ASP A 126 5.70 6.16 15.38
C ASP A 126 6.51 5.20 16.28
N LYS A 127 5.93 4.07 16.71
CA LYS A 127 6.50 3.24 17.78
C LYS A 127 7.54 2.20 17.31
N ALA A 128 7.33 1.56 16.15
CA ALA A 128 8.21 0.51 15.63
C ALA A 128 8.66 0.78 14.18
N PHE A 129 9.91 0.43 13.85
CA PHE A 129 10.54 0.68 12.55
C PHE A 129 10.42 2.13 12.08
N ALA A 130 10.43 3.10 13.01
CA ALA A 130 10.13 4.50 12.73
C ALA A 130 11.31 5.40 13.11
N ILE A 131 11.61 6.37 12.25
CA ILE A 131 12.59 7.43 12.55
C ILE A 131 12.16 8.26 13.76
N ASP A 132 10.87 8.49 13.99
CA ASP A 132 10.39 9.19 15.19
C ASP A 132 10.75 8.44 16.48
N GLY A 133 10.73 7.11 16.47
CA GLY A 133 11.23 6.29 17.57
C GLY A 133 12.73 6.48 17.80
N LEU A 134 13.53 6.57 16.73
CA LEU A 134 14.95 6.90 16.82
C LEU A 134 15.18 8.32 17.36
N ARG A 135 14.43 9.32 16.90
CA ARG A 135 14.53 10.71 17.38
C ARG A 135 14.29 10.81 18.88
N LYS A 136 13.34 10.04 19.43
CA LYS A 136 13.10 9.94 20.88
C LYS A 136 14.32 9.36 21.61
N LYS A 137 14.98 8.32 21.07
CA LYS A 137 16.22 7.77 21.64
C LYS A 137 17.39 8.76 21.58
N LEU A 138 17.55 9.47 20.46
CA LEU A 138 18.65 10.43 20.26
C LEU A 138 18.58 11.68 21.15
N ALA A 139 17.40 11.94 21.72
CA ALA A 139 17.22 12.98 22.73
C ALA A 139 17.90 12.64 24.06
N THR A 140 18.15 11.35 24.34
CA THR A 140 18.81 10.87 25.56
C THR A 140 20.06 10.05 25.21
N PRO A 141 21.11 10.66 24.65
CA PRO A 141 22.23 9.95 24.06
C PRO A 141 22.97 9.04 25.03
N PHE A 142 22.99 9.33 26.34
CA PHE A 142 23.75 8.52 27.31
C PHE A 142 22.98 7.30 27.84
N VAL A 143 21.70 7.16 27.48
CA VAL A 143 20.91 5.97 27.81
C VAL A 143 21.30 4.83 26.89
N HIS A 144 21.79 3.74 27.47
CA HIS A 144 22.21 2.57 26.69
C HIS A 144 21.02 1.96 25.93
N TYR A 145 21.24 1.49 24.69
CA TYR A 145 20.14 1.02 23.82
C TYR A 145 19.34 -0.15 24.42
N SER A 146 19.95 -0.96 25.28
CA SER A 146 19.27 -2.08 25.98
C SER A 146 18.28 -1.63 27.06
N GLN A 147 18.35 -0.37 27.51
CA GLN A 147 17.46 0.18 28.54
C GLN A 147 16.12 0.66 27.95
N TYR A 148 16.01 0.78 26.62
CA TYR A 148 14.73 1.13 26.00
C TYR A 148 13.79 -0.08 25.97
N PRO A 149 12.59 0.04 26.55
CA PRO A 149 11.63 -1.05 26.55
C PRO A 149 11.14 -1.35 25.13
N ALA A 150 10.80 -2.61 24.87
CA ALA A 150 10.13 -3.00 23.63
C ALA A 150 8.77 -2.29 23.54
N ALA A 151 8.53 -1.55 22.46
CA ALA A 151 7.31 -0.77 22.31
C ALA A 151 6.06 -1.66 22.29
N GLN A 152 5.14 -1.36 23.21
CA GLN A 152 3.83 -2.00 23.33
C GLN A 152 2.72 -1.00 23.00
N VAL A 153 1.61 -1.51 22.48
CA VAL A 153 0.44 -0.73 22.07
C VAL A 153 -0.85 -1.48 22.39
N SER A 154 -1.95 -0.76 22.58
CA SER A 154 -3.27 -1.35 22.76
C SER A 154 -3.64 -2.28 21.59
N ARG A 155 -4.19 -3.47 21.89
CA ARG A 155 -4.69 -4.42 20.89
C ARG A 155 -5.78 -3.84 19.99
N LEU A 156 -6.50 -2.81 20.45
CA LEU A 156 -7.50 -2.12 19.63
C LEU A 156 -6.91 -1.47 18.38
N ALA A 157 -5.63 -1.05 18.43
CA ALA A 157 -4.93 -0.50 17.27
C ALA A 157 -4.73 -1.53 16.14
N TYR A 158 -4.82 -2.82 16.44
CA TYR A 158 -4.85 -3.91 15.46
C TYR A 158 -6.27 -4.23 15.00
N TYR A 159 -7.20 -4.36 15.95
CA TYR A 159 -8.56 -4.85 15.66
C TYR A 159 -9.43 -3.83 14.92
N LEU A 160 -9.42 -2.55 15.31
CA LEU A 160 -10.30 -1.53 14.73
C LEU A 160 -10.12 -1.37 13.21
N PRO A 161 -8.89 -1.16 12.68
CA PRO A 161 -8.69 -1.06 11.23
C PRO A 161 -9.04 -2.36 10.51
N VAL A 162 -8.74 -3.54 11.08
CA VAL A 162 -9.09 -4.83 10.45
C VAL A 162 -10.60 -5.04 10.38
N ILE A 163 -11.34 -4.69 11.44
CA ILE A 163 -12.82 -4.82 11.46
C ILE A 163 -13.44 -3.91 10.41
N VAL A 164 -13.03 -2.64 10.40
CA VAL A 164 -13.67 -1.62 9.56
C VAL A 164 -13.21 -1.71 8.11
N CYS A 165 -11.91 -1.80 7.83
CA CYS A 165 -11.42 -1.78 6.45
C CYS A 165 -11.50 -3.16 5.77
N LEU A 166 -11.28 -4.26 6.49
CA LEU A 166 -11.41 -5.61 5.90
C LEU A 166 -12.77 -6.24 6.17
N GLY A 167 -13.18 -6.27 7.44
CA GLY A 167 -14.35 -7.03 7.85
C GLY A 167 -15.66 -6.51 7.22
N PHE A 168 -15.90 -5.21 7.26
CA PHE A 168 -17.07 -4.60 6.64
C PHE A 168 -17.04 -4.71 5.12
N LEU A 169 -15.88 -4.47 4.50
CA LEU A 169 -15.66 -4.64 3.07
C LEU A 169 -16.00 -6.07 2.63
N TYR A 170 -15.49 -7.09 3.33
CA TYR A 170 -15.77 -8.49 3.00
C TYR A 170 -17.23 -8.84 3.17
N PHE A 171 -17.85 -8.42 4.26
CA PHE A 171 -19.25 -8.70 4.51
C PHE A 171 -20.15 -8.12 3.42
N ASP A 172 -19.91 -6.85 3.06
CA ASP A 172 -20.60 -6.16 1.98
C ASP A 172 -20.37 -6.83 0.61
N SER A 173 -19.11 -7.14 0.29
CA SER A 173 -18.75 -7.84 -0.95
C SER A 173 -19.41 -9.21 -1.06
N ALA A 174 -19.55 -9.93 0.05
CA ALA A 174 -20.21 -11.24 0.07
C ALA A 174 -21.70 -11.13 -0.26
N ILE A 175 -22.41 -10.13 0.29
CA ILE A 175 -23.82 -9.87 -0.04
C ILE A 175 -23.98 -9.68 -1.54
N HIS A 176 -23.17 -8.80 -2.13
CA HIS A 176 -23.19 -8.52 -3.57
C HIS A 176 -22.97 -9.77 -4.43
N LYS A 177 -22.01 -10.62 -4.05
CA LYS A 177 -21.68 -11.86 -4.77
C LYS A 177 -22.81 -12.88 -4.76
N MET A 178 -23.65 -12.89 -3.73
CA MET A 178 -24.82 -13.79 -3.68
C MET A 178 -25.84 -13.50 -4.78
N PHE A 179 -25.85 -12.29 -5.35
CA PHE A 179 -26.73 -11.91 -6.45
C PHE A 179 -26.12 -12.20 -7.84
N ALA A 180 -24.88 -12.70 -7.93
CA ALA A 180 -24.24 -13.01 -9.21
C ALA A 180 -24.22 -14.53 -9.46
N GLU A 181 -24.66 -14.96 -10.64
CA GLU A 181 -24.81 -16.39 -10.97
C GLU A 181 -23.48 -17.15 -10.97
N HIS A 182 -22.45 -16.65 -11.66
CA HIS A 182 -21.14 -17.28 -11.68
C HIS A 182 -20.51 -17.40 -10.28
N TRP A 183 -20.76 -16.44 -9.38
CA TRP A 183 -20.34 -16.56 -7.98
C TRP A 183 -21.09 -17.67 -7.23
N ARG A 184 -22.42 -17.78 -7.41
CA ARG A 184 -23.21 -18.90 -6.86
C ARG A 184 -22.75 -20.26 -7.40
N ASN A 185 -22.24 -20.29 -8.63
CA ASN A 185 -21.67 -21.48 -9.26
C ASN A 185 -20.21 -21.77 -8.83
N GLY A 186 -19.62 -20.96 -7.94
CA GLY A 186 -18.23 -21.10 -7.47
C GLY A 186 -17.17 -20.59 -8.46
N LEU A 187 -17.58 -19.90 -9.53
CA LEU A 187 -16.72 -19.49 -10.64
C LEU A 187 -16.28 -18.02 -10.58
N GLY A 188 -16.53 -17.36 -9.44
CA GLY A 188 -16.24 -15.93 -9.23
C GLY A 188 -14.78 -15.53 -9.43
N ALA A 189 -13.83 -16.40 -9.08
CA ALA A 189 -12.41 -16.16 -9.32
C ALA A 189 -11.96 -16.56 -10.74
N TRP A 190 -12.61 -17.58 -11.32
CA TRP A 190 -12.26 -18.14 -12.62
C TRP A 190 -12.63 -17.22 -13.79
N LEU A 191 -13.84 -16.67 -13.77
CA LEU A 191 -14.36 -15.90 -14.90
C LEU A 191 -13.51 -14.64 -15.17
N PRO A 192 -13.22 -13.76 -14.17
CA PRO A 192 -12.36 -12.61 -14.41
C PRO A 192 -10.93 -13.02 -14.80
N SER A 193 -10.44 -14.15 -14.29
CA SER A 193 -9.11 -14.69 -14.62
C SER A 193 -9.03 -15.26 -16.04
N SER A 194 -10.15 -15.30 -16.76
CA SER A 194 -10.26 -15.79 -18.13
C SER A 194 -10.56 -14.67 -19.14
N MET A 195 -10.59 -13.42 -18.69
CA MET A 195 -10.89 -12.25 -19.53
C MET A 195 -9.63 -11.43 -19.87
N PRO A 196 -9.35 -11.14 -21.16
CA PRO A 196 -8.07 -10.55 -21.58
C PRO A 196 -7.65 -9.24 -20.90
N TYR A 197 -8.57 -8.30 -20.62
CA TYR A 197 -8.21 -7.05 -19.91
C TYR A 197 -7.98 -7.22 -18.41
N TYR A 198 -8.58 -8.24 -17.82
CA TYR A 198 -8.54 -8.42 -16.38
C TYR A 198 -7.36 -9.26 -15.92
N ILE A 199 -6.73 -10.03 -16.81
CA ILE A 199 -5.61 -10.92 -16.47
C ILE A 199 -4.27 -10.19 -16.34
N SER A 200 -3.43 -10.67 -15.45
CA SER A 200 -2.05 -10.21 -15.30
C SER A 200 -1.15 -10.74 -16.43
N ALA A 201 0.14 -10.40 -16.38
CA ALA A 201 1.19 -10.94 -17.25
C ALA A 201 1.37 -12.47 -17.11
N LEU A 202 1.04 -13.05 -15.95
CA LEU A 202 1.31 -14.45 -15.63
C LEU A 202 0.31 -15.40 -16.29
N ASP A 203 0.82 -16.54 -16.80
CA ASP A 203 -0.03 -17.59 -17.35
C ASP A 203 -0.53 -18.53 -16.24
N MET A 204 -1.83 -18.45 -15.97
CA MET A 204 -2.53 -19.29 -15.00
C MET A 204 -3.43 -20.34 -15.68
N SER A 205 -3.31 -20.58 -16.98
CA SER A 205 -4.17 -21.52 -17.72
C SER A 205 -4.17 -22.92 -17.11
N TRP A 206 -3.04 -23.39 -16.58
CA TRP A 206 -2.96 -24.68 -15.89
C TRP A 206 -3.91 -24.80 -14.69
N LEU A 207 -4.11 -23.71 -13.95
CA LEU A 207 -4.97 -23.64 -12.76
C LEU A 207 -6.44 -23.44 -13.15
N LEU A 208 -6.68 -22.57 -14.12
CA LEU A 208 -8.03 -22.22 -14.59
C LEU A 208 -8.73 -23.40 -15.28
N ASN A 209 -7.96 -24.34 -15.82
CA ASN A 209 -8.44 -25.54 -16.48
C ASN A 209 -8.85 -26.69 -15.53
N ILE A 210 -8.89 -26.46 -14.21
CA ILE A 210 -9.29 -27.45 -13.20
C ILE A 210 -10.61 -27.02 -12.53
N GLU A 211 -11.75 -27.42 -13.10
CA GLU A 211 -13.09 -26.98 -12.65
C GLU A 211 -13.34 -27.19 -11.14
N PRO A 212 -13.11 -28.38 -10.55
CA PRO A 212 -13.43 -28.58 -9.14
C PRO A 212 -12.61 -27.67 -8.22
N LEU A 213 -11.37 -27.36 -8.61
CA LEU A 213 -10.49 -26.46 -7.87
C LEU A 213 -10.96 -25.00 -7.97
N GLN A 214 -11.41 -24.56 -9.16
CA GLN A 214 -11.98 -23.22 -9.32
C GLN A 214 -13.24 -23.03 -8.47
N LYS A 215 -14.15 -24.01 -8.49
CA LYS A 215 -15.35 -24.01 -7.64
C LYS A 215 -15.00 -23.97 -6.16
N LEU A 216 -14.03 -24.79 -5.73
CA LEU A 216 -13.54 -24.79 -4.36
C LEU A 216 -13.00 -23.42 -3.95
N ILE A 217 -12.17 -22.78 -4.80
CA ILE A 217 -11.66 -21.43 -4.56
C ILE A 217 -12.82 -20.43 -4.42
N GLY A 218 -13.77 -20.41 -5.36
CA GLY A 218 -14.91 -19.48 -5.31
C GLY A 218 -15.75 -19.62 -4.04
N TYR A 219 -16.07 -20.85 -3.62
CA TYR A 219 -16.83 -21.07 -2.39
C TYR A 219 -16.02 -20.75 -1.12
N ILE A 220 -14.72 -21.05 -1.09
CA ILE A 220 -13.84 -20.63 0.00
C ILE A 220 -13.89 -19.11 0.15
N ILE A 221 -13.87 -18.34 -0.95
CA ILE A 221 -13.95 -16.87 -0.90
C ILE A 221 -15.25 -16.42 -0.26
N ILE A 222 -16.40 -16.94 -0.70
CA ILE A 222 -17.71 -16.55 -0.16
C ILE A 222 -17.79 -16.87 1.34
N VAL A 223 -17.44 -18.10 1.72
CA VAL A 223 -17.46 -18.53 3.13
C VAL A 223 -16.52 -17.68 3.96
N PHE A 224 -15.28 -17.48 3.50
CA PHE A 224 -14.29 -16.65 4.15
C PHE A 224 -14.82 -15.23 4.41
N GLN A 225 -15.41 -14.60 3.39
CA GLN A 225 -15.88 -13.22 3.50
C GLN A 225 -17.07 -13.07 4.47
N PHE A 226 -18.06 -13.95 4.40
CA PHE A 226 -19.20 -13.93 5.33
C PHE A 226 -18.80 -14.20 6.78
N SER A 227 -17.89 -15.17 6.97
CA SER A 227 -17.50 -15.62 8.31
C SER A 227 -16.33 -14.86 8.92
N PHE A 228 -15.69 -13.96 8.16
CA PHE A 228 -14.55 -13.17 8.62
C PHE A 228 -14.84 -12.42 9.91
N LEU A 229 -15.81 -11.50 9.91
CA LEU A 229 -16.14 -10.65 11.07
C LEU A 229 -16.33 -11.44 12.39
N PRO A 230 -17.18 -12.49 12.43
CA PRO A 230 -17.40 -13.23 13.67
C PRO A 230 -16.22 -14.15 14.07
N LEU A 231 -15.36 -14.59 13.14
CA LEU A 231 -14.40 -15.66 13.43
C LEU A 231 -12.92 -15.26 13.39
N PHE A 232 -12.54 -14.17 12.71
CA PHE A 232 -11.11 -13.80 12.53
C PHE A 232 -10.37 -13.55 13.86
N HIS A 233 -11.10 -13.12 14.89
CA HIS A 233 -10.55 -12.79 16.21
C HIS A 233 -10.40 -14.01 17.12
N VAL A 234 -10.98 -15.15 16.75
CA VAL A 234 -10.87 -16.41 17.51
C VAL A 234 -9.44 -16.92 17.38
N ARG A 235 -8.76 -17.10 18.52
CA ARG A 235 -7.31 -17.42 18.57
C ARG A 235 -6.91 -18.61 17.69
N LEU A 236 -7.71 -19.68 17.70
CA LEU A 236 -7.44 -20.91 16.94
C LEU A 236 -7.68 -20.74 15.44
N LEU A 237 -8.64 -19.90 15.05
CA LEU A 237 -9.00 -19.67 13.65
C LEU A 237 -8.17 -18.54 13.01
N ARG A 238 -7.62 -17.62 13.80
CA ARG A 238 -6.86 -16.48 13.32
C ARG A 238 -5.75 -16.85 12.32
N PRO A 239 -4.91 -17.89 12.54
CA PRO A 239 -3.93 -18.31 11.53
C PRO A 239 -4.56 -18.78 10.22
N LEU A 240 -5.69 -19.49 10.27
CA LEU A 240 -6.42 -19.93 9.09
C LEU A 240 -6.94 -18.74 8.28
N TYR A 241 -7.61 -17.78 8.93
CA TYR A 241 -8.07 -16.56 8.26
C TYR A 241 -6.93 -15.71 7.70
N PHE A 242 -5.80 -15.68 8.40
CA PHE A 242 -4.60 -15.02 7.90
C PHE A 242 -4.10 -15.69 6.61
N LEU A 243 -3.92 -17.01 6.60
CA LEU A 243 -3.41 -17.74 5.44
C LEU A 243 -4.35 -17.70 4.23
N ILE A 244 -5.66 -17.92 4.44
CA ILE A 244 -6.66 -17.83 3.37
C ILE A 244 -6.70 -16.41 2.80
N GLY A 245 -6.71 -15.40 3.66
CA GLY A 245 -6.77 -14.02 3.21
C GLY A 245 -5.50 -13.55 2.49
N VAL A 246 -4.31 -13.94 2.97
CA VAL A 246 -3.06 -13.70 2.24
C VAL A 246 -3.07 -14.43 0.90
N GLY A 247 -3.48 -15.70 0.86
CA GLY A 247 -3.59 -16.48 -0.37
C GLY A 247 -4.55 -15.84 -1.38
N LEU A 248 -5.71 -15.36 -0.93
CA LEU A 248 -6.70 -14.66 -1.74
C LEU A 248 -6.11 -13.43 -2.43
N HIS A 249 -5.49 -12.54 -1.65
CA HIS A 249 -5.03 -11.26 -2.16
C HIS A 249 -3.71 -11.35 -2.90
N LEU A 250 -2.86 -12.32 -2.57
CA LEU A 250 -1.75 -12.72 -3.45
C LEU A 250 -2.29 -13.27 -4.76
N GLY A 251 -3.35 -14.09 -4.72
CA GLY A 251 -4.07 -14.54 -5.90
C GLY A 251 -4.47 -13.37 -6.80
N ILE A 252 -5.20 -12.38 -6.26
CA ILE A 252 -5.59 -11.15 -6.98
C ILE A 252 -4.36 -10.41 -7.54
N THR A 253 -3.31 -10.25 -6.74
CA THR A 253 -2.08 -9.55 -7.13
C THR A 253 -1.37 -10.25 -8.31
N LEU A 254 -1.41 -11.58 -8.34
CA LEU A 254 -0.73 -12.40 -9.34
C LEU A 254 -1.60 -12.71 -10.55
N SER A 255 -2.93 -12.80 -10.42
CA SER A 255 -3.84 -13.20 -11.51
C SER A 255 -4.47 -12.01 -12.21
N PHE A 256 -4.64 -10.87 -11.54
CA PHE A 256 -5.38 -9.72 -12.09
C PHE A 256 -4.53 -8.49 -12.37
N ASN A 257 -4.98 -7.68 -13.33
CA ASN A 257 -4.39 -6.38 -13.65
C ASN A 257 -4.85 -5.23 -12.71
N ILE A 258 -5.30 -5.59 -11.50
CA ILE A 258 -5.69 -4.69 -10.40
C ILE A 258 -4.84 -4.92 -9.15
N TYR A 259 -3.57 -5.29 -9.36
CA TYR A 259 -2.68 -5.66 -8.26
C TYR A 259 -2.51 -4.57 -7.16
N PRO A 260 -2.65 -3.23 -7.40
CA PRO A 260 -2.64 -2.26 -6.30
C PRO A 260 -3.72 -2.55 -5.25
N PHE A 261 -4.91 -2.99 -5.67
CA PHE A 261 -5.97 -3.41 -4.76
C PHE A 261 -5.55 -4.63 -3.94
N GLY A 262 -5.04 -5.67 -4.61
CA GLY A 262 -4.56 -6.89 -3.93
C GLY A 262 -3.46 -6.58 -2.91
N MET A 263 -2.48 -5.75 -3.28
CA MET A 263 -1.41 -5.36 -2.38
C MET A 263 -1.91 -4.47 -1.22
N GLY A 264 -2.81 -3.53 -1.49
CA GLY A 264 -3.47 -2.71 -0.45
C GLY A 264 -4.14 -3.56 0.61
N MET A 265 -4.87 -4.58 0.19
CA MET A 265 -5.52 -5.55 1.09
C MET A 265 -4.49 -6.40 1.85
N LEU A 266 -3.41 -6.85 1.19
CA LEU A 266 -2.35 -7.65 1.82
C LEU A 266 -1.68 -6.94 2.99
N ILE A 267 -1.48 -5.63 2.91
CA ILE A 267 -0.82 -4.89 4.00
C ILE A 267 -1.59 -5.05 5.32
N PHE A 268 -2.93 -5.06 5.30
CA PHE A 268 -3.73 -5.23 6.52
C PHE A 268 -3.53 -6.60 7.18
N TYR A 269 -3.08 -7.62 6.44
CA TYR A 269 -2.77 -8.92 7.03
C TYR A 269 -1.56 -8.89 7.95
N THR A 270 -0.70 -7.86 7.85
CA THR A 270 0.31 -7.60 8.90
C THR A 270 -0.33 -7.33 10.26
N LEU A 271 -1.52 -6.71 10.31
CA LEU A 271 -2.25 -6.50 11.55
C LEU A 271 -2.93 -7.80 12.04
N MET A 272 -3.14 -8.77 11.15
CA MET A 272 -3.76 -10.06 11.48
C MET A 272 -2.75 -11.15 11.83
N MET A 273 -1.50 -11.05 11.41
CA MET A 273 -0.49 -12.08 11.66
C MET A 273 -0.37 -12.39 13.18
N PRO A 274 -0.33 -13.68 13.58
CA PRO A 274 -0.11 -14.05 14.97
C PRO A 274 1.20 -13.48 15.53
N PHE A 275 1.17 -12.90 16.73
CA PHE A 275 2.35 -12.26 17.32
C PHE A 275 3.53 -13.22 17.55
N SER A 276 3.26 -14.51 17.76
CA SER A 276 4.32 -15.54 17.85
C SER A 276 5.07 -15.72 16.54
N TRP A 277 4.45 -15.47 15.39
CA TRP A 277 5.08 -15.58 14.08
C TRP A 277 6.03 -14.41 13.84
N TYR A 278 5.65 -13.20 14.23
CA TYR A 278 6.58 -12.06 14.25
C TYR A 278 7.81 -12.34 15.09
N LYS A 279 7.62 -12.90 16.29
CA LYS A 279 8.74 -13.26 17.16
C LYS A 279 9.65 -14.30 16.50
N ARG A 280 9.08 -15.39 15.97
CA ARG A 280 9.86 -16.43 15.27
C ARG A 280 10.61 -15.91 14.06
N LEU A 281 9.98 -15.04 13.26
CA LEU A 281 10.62 -14.42 12.11
C LEU A 281 11.78 -13.51 12.55
N GLY A 282 11.58 -12.72 13.60
CA GLY A 282 12.65 -11.90 14.18
C GLY A 282 13.80 -12.74 14.72
N ASP A 283 13.52 -13.82 15.45
CA ASP A 283 14.53 -14.73 15.99
C ASP A 283 15.28 -15.48 14.86
N TRP A 284 14.62 -15.78 13.74
CA TRP A 284 15.24 -16.36 12.55
C TRP A 284 16.15 -15.38 11.79
N LEU A 285 15.77 -14.10 11.72
CA LEU A 285 16.59 -13.06 11.10
C LEU A 285 17.83 -12.70 11.93
N ARG A 286 17.75 -12.84 13.26
CA ARG A 286 18.83 -12.51 14.17
C ARG A 286 20.02 -13.45 14.04
N LYS A 287 21.23 -12.90 14.15
CA LYS A 287 22.43 -13.69 14.34
C LYS A 287 22.44 -14.27 15.77
N PRO A 288 22.79 -15.55 15.95
CA PRO A 288 22.82 -16.19 17.28
C PRO A 288 23.92 -15.61 18.18
N GLN A 289 24.97 -15.08 17.58
CA GLN A 289 26.07 -14.39 18.25
C GLN A 289 26.48 -13.19 17.38
N PRO A 290 26.91 -12.06 17.98
CA PRO A 290 27.49 -10.95 17.24
C PRO A 290 28.62 -11.41 16.31
N VAL A 291 28.73 -10.77 15.15
CA VAL A 291 29.84 -10.97 14.19
C VAL A 291 30.91 -9.89 14.33
N LEU A 292 30.57 -8.76 14.94
CA LEU A 292 31.44 -7.62 15.13
C LEU A 292 31.21 -7.02 16.53
N THR A 293 32.30 -6.80 17.27
CA THR A 293 32.26 -6.04 18.53
C THR A 293 32.84 -4.65 18.28
N VAL A 294 32.07 -3.60 18.51
CA VAL A 294 32.46 -2.20 18.28
C VAL A 294 32.71 -1.50 19.60
N PHE A 295 33.88 -0.87 19.72
CA PHE A 295 34.29 -0.13 20.91
C PHE A 295 34.19 1.36 20.65
N PHE A 296 33.45 2.07 21.51
CA PHE A 296 33.17 3.49 21.35
C PHE A 296 33.42 4.29 22.63
N ASP A 297 33.62 5.59 22.46
CA ASP A 297 33.79 6.54 23.55
C ASP A 297 32.44 6.88 24.21
N GLN A 298 32.20 6.34 25.42
CA GLN A 298 30.94 6.55 26.16
C GLN A 298 30.75 7.98 26.69
N GLN A 299 31.81 8.78 26.76
CA GLN A 299 31.76 10.17 27.24
C GLN A 299 31.51 11.18 26.11
N CYS A 300 31.44 10.71 24.87
CA CYS A 300 31.19 11.54 23.70
C CYS A 300 29.71 11.45 23.27
N PRO A 301 28.92 12.54 23.33
CA PRO A 301 27.52 12.54 22.90
C PRO A 301 27.35 12.10 21.44
N LEU A 302 28.28 12.49 20.55
CA LEU A 302 28.25 12.12 19.13
C LEU A 302 28.44 10.61 18.95
N CYS A 303 29.39 10.01 19.67
CA CYS A 303 29.65 8.57 19.60
C CYS A 303 28.45 7.77 20.10
N ASN A 304 27.87 8.15 21.24
CA ASN A 304 26.66 7.51 21.75
C ASN A 304 25.48 7.62 20.78
N ARG A 305 25.22 8.81 20.21
CA ARG A 305 24.19 8.98 19.17
C ARG A 305 24.44 8.09 17.96
N THR A 306 25.70 7.96 17.55
CA THR A 306 26.08 7.07 16.45
C THR A 306 25.76 5.62 16.78
N VAL A 307 26.08 5.15 17.98
CA VAL A 307 25.71 3.80 18.45
C VAL A 307 24.19 3.61 18.44
N LEU A 308 23.41 4.58 18.93
CA LEU A 308 21.95 4.50 18.91
C LEU A 308 21.38 4.42 17.49
N ILE A 309 21.95 5.17 16.54
CA ILE A 309 21.57 5.12 15.12
C ILE A 309 21.89 3.73 14.54
N LEU A 310 23.14 3.27 14.70
CA LEU A 310 23.59 2.01 14.13
C LEU A 310 22.81 0.82 14.73
N ASN A 311 22.60 0.81 16.05
CA ASN A 311 21.79 -0.20 16.71
C ASN A 311 20.33 -0.20 16.23
N HIS A 312 19.74 0.98 15.95
CA HIS A 312 18.38 1.07 15.42
C HIS A 312 18.24 0.38 14.05
N PHE A 313 19.29 0.45 13.23
CA PHE A 313 19.32 -0.13 11.89
C PHE A 313 19.93 -1.54 11.83
N ASP A 314 20.53 -2.04 12.91
CA ASP A 314 21.04 -3.41 13.03
C ASP A 314 19.91 -4.43 13.28
N ILE A 315 19.08 -4.65 12.25
CA ILE A 315 17.93 -5.58 12.28
C ILE A 315 18.38 -7.02 12.57
N LEU A 316 19.60 -7.39 12.15
CA LEU A 316 20.15 -8.73 12.33
C LEU A 316 20.76 -8.94 13.72
N HIS A 317 20.87 -7.90 14.55
CA HIS A 317 21.61 -7.95 15.82
C HIS A 317 23.03 -8.52 15.63
N ALA A 318 23.69 -8.09 14.56
CA ALA A 318 24.99 -8.56 14.15
C ALA A 318 26.12 -7.89 14.94
N ILE A 319 25.86 -6.77 15.61
CA ILE A 319 26.88 -5.91 16.21
C ILE A 319 26.66 -5.77 17.71
N ASP A 320 27.73 -5.93 18.48
CA ASP A 320 27.77 -5.66 19.92
C ASP A 320 28.55 -4.38 20.19
N PHE A 321 27.92 -3.38 20.80
CA PHE A 321 28.57 -2.09 21.07
C PHE A 321 28.99 -2.00 22.54
N LYS A 322 30.28 -1.75 22.79
CA LYS A 322 30.85 -1.68 24.13
C LYS A 322 31.57 -0.37 24.40
N PRO A 323 31.44 0.22 25.59
CA PRO A 323 32.31 1.32 26.02
C PRO A 323 33.79 0.94 26.02
N ALA A 324 34.61 1.74 25.35
CA ALA A 324 36.06 1.51 25.31
C ALA A 324 36.69 1.60 26.71
N GLN A 325 36.26 2.58 27.52
CA GLN A 325 36.81 2.93 28.84
C GLN A 325 36.75 1.82 29.91
N GLY A 326 36.00 0.74 29.69
CA GLY A 326 35.88 -0.37 30.64
C GLY A 326 35.91 -1.76 30.02
N HIS A 327 35.84 -1.89 28.69
CA HIS A 327 35.81 -3.19 28.02
C HIS A 327 37.00 -3.45 27.10
N ALA A 328 37.64 -2.42 26.54
CA ALA A 328 38.71 -2.62 25.56
C ALA A 328 39.88 -3.42 26.14
N ARG A 329 40.23 -3.20 27.41
CA ARG A 329 41.33 -3.90 28.12
C ARG A 329 41.09 -5.38 28.39
N HIS A 330 39.87 -5.89 28.16
CA HIS A 330 39.59 -7.32 28.25
C HIS A 330 39.96 -8.09 26.96
N TYR A 331 40.42 -7.38 25.92
CA TYR A 331 40.73 -7.95 24.61
C TYR A 331 42.19 -7.66 24.26
N SER A 332 42.99 -8.72 24.08
CA SER A 332 44.44 -8.63 23.83
C SER A 332 44.80 -7.85 22.55
N ALA A 333 43.88 -7.78 21.59
CA ALA A 333 44.04 -6.98 20.37
C ALA A 333 44.28 -5.47 20.65
N PHE A 334 43.91 -4.98 21.83
CA PHE A 334 44.08 -3.58 22.24
C PHE A 334 45.31 -3.32 23.13
N ASP A 335 46.08 -4.34 23.48
CA ASP A 335 47.22 -4.21 24.41
C ASP A 335 48.29 -3.22 23.91
N LYS A 336 48.40 -3.07 22.58
CA LYS A 336 49.36 -2.17 21.93
C LYS A 336 48.93 -0.71 21.88
N LEU A 337 47.69 -0.39 22.27
CA LEU A 337 47.14 0.97 22.25
C LEU A 337 47.07 1.52 23.67
N ASP A 338 47.54 2.75 23.87
CA ASP A 338 47.36 3.46 25.14
C ASP A 338 45.92 3.97 25.30
N ASP A 339 45.52 4.35 26.52
CA ASP A 339 44.13 4.77 26.78
C ASP A 339 43.75 6.03 26.00
N ARG A 340 44.72 6.89 25.66
CA ARG A 340 44.48 8.08 24.84
C ARG A 340 44.19 7.71 23.40
N ALA A 341 44.95 6.81 22.79
CA ALA A 341 44.73 6.30 21.43
C ALA A 341 43.45 5.46 21.33
N LEU A 342 43.08 4.71 22.36
CA LEU A 342 41.79 4.00 22.39
C LEU A 342 40.59 4.94 22.29
N LEU A 343 40.76 6.18 22.75
CA LEU A 343 39.74 7.20 22.68
C LEU A 343 39.90 8.14 21.48
N THR A 344 40.89 7.99 20.59
CA THR A 344 40.96 8.82 19.36
C THR A 344 39.94 8.38 18.31
N ASP A 345 39.63 7.09 18.29
CA ASP A 345 38.89 6.46 17.20
C ASP A 345 37.78 5.52 17.64
N LEU A 346 36.90 5.22 16.69
CA LEU A 346 36.00 4.08 16.79
C LEU A 346 36.78 2.83 16.36
N TYR A 347 36.70 1.76 17.14
CA TYR A 347 37.39 0.50 16.85
C TYR A 347 36.41 -0.65 16.74
N ALA A 348 36.77 -1.70 16.02
CA ALA A 348 36.00 -2.94 16.00
C ALA A 348 36.88 -4.18 15.90
N LEU A 349 36.39 -5.28 16.47
CA LEU A 349 36.95 -6.62 16.36
C LEU A 349 35.93 -7.54 15.68
N ASP A 350 36.38 -8.28 14.67
CA ASP A 350 35.60 -9.39 14.12
C ASP A 350 35.84 -10.69 14.92
N ARG A 351 35.23 -11.79 14.48
CA ARG A 351 35.35 -13.10 15.16
C ARG A 351 36.74 -13.74 15.05
N GLU A 352 37.60 -13.23 14.18
CA GLU A 352 38.99 -13.67 14.02
C GLU A 352 39.95 -12.74 14.79
N ASP A 353 39.42 -11.89 15.68
CA ASP A 353 40.15 -10.87 16.43
C ASP A 353 40.91 -9.87 15.54
N ARG A 354 40.46 -9.66 14.29
CA ARG A 354 41.04 -8.63 13.42
C ARG A 354 40.56 -7.25 13.86
N LEU A 355 41.52 -6.37 14.13
CA LEU A 355 41.29 -5.00 14.53
C LEU A 355 41.05 -4.08 13.33
N TYR A 356 39.93 -3.37 13.36
CA TYR A 356 39.59 -2.29 12.44
C TYR A 356 39.49 -0.98 13.21
N ALA A 357 39.89 0.13 12.58
CA ALA A 357 39.88 1.45 13.19
C ALA A 357 39.28 2.51 12.25
N GLY A 358 38.66 3.53 12.83
CA GLY A 358 38.15 4.69 12.11
C GLY A 358 37.15 4.33 11.01
N ILE A 359 37.43 4.75 9.76
CA ILE A 359 36.50 4.52 8.64
C ILE A 359 36.34 3.02 8.30
N ASP A 360 37.36 2.21 8.53
CA ASP A 360 37.30 0.76 8.29
C ASP A 360 36.30 0.10 9.25
N THR A 361 36.17 0.60 10.47
CA THR A 361 35.13 0.17 11.41
C THR A 361 33.74 0.42 10.84
N TYR A 362 33.46 1.61 10.29
CA TYR A 362 32.16 1.88 9.66
C TYR A 362 31.88 0.98 8.47
N ALA A 363 32.88 0.75 7.61
CA ALA A 363 32.74 -0.18 6.49
C ALA A 363 32.35 -1.59 6.97
N GLN A 364 33.00 -2.09 8.03
CA GLN A 364 32.66 -3.41 8.59
C GLN A 364 31.30 -3.45 9.28
N ILE A 365 30.89 -2.37 9.93
CA ILE A 365 29.54 -2.23 10.52
C ILE A 365 28.47 -2.38 9.42
N PHE A 366 28.61 -1.67 8.29
CA PHE A 366 27.67 -1.78 7.17
C PHE A 366 27.66 -3.18 6.55
N ILE A 367 28.82 -3.82 6.42
CA ILE A 367 28.92 -5.22 5.95
C ILE A 367 28.23 -6.18 6.93
N ALA A 368 28.47 -6.03 8.24
CA ALA A 368 27.90 -6.87 9.28
C ALA A 368 26.36 -6.78 9.35
N MET A 369 25.78 -5.59 9.14
CA MET A 369 24.33 -5.38 9.09
C MET A 369 23.64 -6.05 7.88
N GLY A 370 24.40 -6.51 6.88
CA GLY A 370 23.89 -7.30 5.75
C GLY A 370 23.23 -6.46 4.66
N TYR A 371 22.03 -5.93 4.89
CA TYR A 371 21.28 -5.19 3.84
C TYR A 371 21.93 -3.86 3.42
N THR A 372 22.87 -3.35 4.23
CA THR A 372 23.69 -2.17 3.91
C THR A 372 25.11 -2.52 3.47
N ALA A 373 25.43 -3.81 3.24
CA ALA A 373 26.79 -4.25 2.94
C ALA A 373 27.39 -3.59 1.69
N VAL A 374 26.55 -3.30 0.69
CA VAL A 374 26.96 -2.57 -0.53
C VAL A 374 27.58 -1.20 -0.18
N ILE A 375 27.03 -0.48 0.81
CA ILE A 375 27.59 0.79 1.27
C ILE A 375 28.98 0.57 1.87
N GLY A 376 29.14 -0.48 2.68
CA GLY A 376 30.42 -0.84 3.27
C GLY A 376 31.48 -1.22 2.23
N TRP A 377 31.11 -1.93 1.16
CA TRP A 377 32.02 -2.24 0.06
C TRP A 377 32.39 -1.00 -0.75
N ILE A 378 31.45 -0.09 -1.00
CA ILE A 378 31.70 1.19 -1.67
C ILE A 378 32.70 2.04 -0.88
N ILE A 379 32.57 2.10 0.45
CA ILE A 379 33.51 2.84 1.32
C ILE A 379 34.94 2.29 1.19
N LYS A 380 35.12 0.99 0.92
CA LYS A 380 36.44 0.36 0.74
C LYS A 380 37.11 0.65 -0.61
N LEU A 381 36.43 1.30 -1.56
CA LEU A 381 37.03 1.66 -2.85
C LEU A 381 38.09 2.76 -2.65
N PRO A 382 39.29 2.69 -3.28
CA PRO A 382 40.44 3.53 -2.92
C PRO A 382 40.16 5.04 -2.85
N LEU A 383 39.45 5.59 -3.84
CA LEU A 383 39.11 7.01 -3.89
C LEU A 383 38.10 7.40 -2.81
N ILE A 384 37.07 6.58 -2.61
CA ILE A 384 36.01 6.83 -1.62
C ILE A 384 36.56 6.65 -0.21
N HIS A 385 37.40 5.64 0.01
CA HIS A 385 38.07 5.37 1.28
C HIS A 385 38.89 6.57 1.73
N SER A 386 39.70 7.12 0.83
CA SER A 386 40.53 8.30 1.10
C SER A 386 39.68 9.52 1.47
N LEU A 387 38.62 9.80 0.70
CA LEU A 387 37.70 10.91 0.96
C LEU A 387 36.92 10.73 2.27
N ALA A 388 36.39 9.53 2.51
CA ALA A 388 35.65 9.20 3.71
C ALA A 388 36.54 9.21 4.96
N GLY A 389 37.79 8.78 4.85
CA GLY A 389 38.80 8.87 5.89
C GLY A 389 39.12 10.31 6.29
N ALA A 390 39.32 11.19 5.30
CA ALA A 390 39.53 12.63 5.56
C ALA A 390 38.31 13.28 6.23
N GLY A 391 37.10 12.96 5.76
CA GLY A 391 35.85 13.42 6.37
C GLY A 391 35.67 12.92 7.80
N TYR A 392 35.93 11.63 8.03
CA TYR A 392 35.89 11.02 9.36
C TYR A 392 36.85 11.71 10.33
N ARG A 393 38.10 11.96 9.92
CA ARG A 393 39.09 12.62 10.78
C ARG A 393 38.66 14.02 11.18
N ARG A 394 38.15 14.81 10.23
CA ARG A 394 37.59 16.14 10.52
C ARG A 394 36.49 16.09 11.58
N ILE A 395 35.64 15.06 11.60
CA ILE A 395 34.59 14.92 12.61
C ILE A 395 35.16 14.44 13.94
N ALA A 396 35.97 13.39 13.89
CA ALA A 396 36.49 12.71 15.06
C ALA A 396 37.45 13.61 15.87
N ASP A 397 38.26 14.43 15.21
CA ASP A 397 39.24 15.30 15.88
C ASP A 397 38.61 16.56 16.49
N ASN A 398 37.41 16.96 16.01
CA ASN A 398 36.68 18.13 16.48
C ASN A 398 35.49 17.81 17.41
N ARG A 399 35.31 16.54 17.80
CA ARG A 399 34.16 16.14 18.62
C ARG A 399 34.29 16.61 20.07
N ALA A 400 33.19 17.07 20.65
CA ALA A 400 33.14 17.42 22.06
C ALA A 400 33.15 16.16 22.95
N ARG A 401 33.95 16.18 24.02
CA ARG A 401 33.94 15.18 25.09
C ARG A 401 33.49 15.84 26.38
N LEU A 402 32.62 15.18 27.14
CA LEU A 402 32.24 15.64 28.46
C LEU A 402 33.21 15.06 29.48
N ASN A 403 33.88 15.92 30.25
CA ASN A 403 34.81 15.52 31.32
C ASN A 403 34.08 15.10 32.61
N CYS A 404 32.83 14.67 32.51
CA CYS A 404 32.02 14.27 33.66
C CYS A 404 31.55 12.82 33.53
N ASP A 405 31.22 12.21 34.66
CA ASP A 405 30.64 10.87 34.73
C ASP A 405 29.12 10.93 34.47
N VAL A 406 28.49 9.75 34.36
CA VAL A 406 27.05 9.61 34.05
C VAL A 406 26.16 10.31 35.09
N SER A 407 26.67 10.56 36.30
CA SER A 407 25.95 11.22 37.39
C SER A 407 25.77 12.74 37.19
N CYS A 408 26.63 13.36 36.38
CA CYS A 408 26.61 14.81 36.13
C CYS A 408 25.67 15.25 34.99
N ILE A 409 25.12 14.30 34.22
CA ILE A 409 24.34 14.60 33.02
C ILE A 409 22.86 14.70 33.40
N LYS A 410 22.42 15.87 33.87
CA LYS A 410 20.99 16.22 33.87
C LYS A 410 20.57 16.57 32.45
N GLU A 411 20.10 15.57 31.70
CA GLU A 411 19.58 15.81 30.37
C GLU A 411 18.27 16.63 30.44
N PRO A 412 18.18 17.78 29.76
CA PRO A 412 16.89 18.42 29.57
C PRO A 412 16.01 17.48 28.72
N GLN A 413 14.95 16.94 29.33
CA GLN A 413 14.00 16.09 28.62
C GLN A 413 13.34 16.90 27.51
N LEU A 414 13.69 16.59 26.26
CA LEU A 414 13.02 17.15 25.10
C LEU A 414 11.56 16.70 25.15
N VAL A 415 10.64 17.63 25.40
CA VAL A 415 9.21 17.33 25.53
C VAL A 415 8.61 17.16 24.15
N PHE A 416 8.41 15.91 23.74
CA PHE A 416 7.65 15.59 22.55
C PHE A 416 6.15 15.78 22.81
N GLN A 417 5.46 16.44 21.90
CA GLN A 417 4.01 16.60 21.99
C GLN A 417 3.32 15.25 21.84
N PRO A 418 2.31 14.93 22.69
CA PRO A 418 1.62 13.65 22.63
C PRO A 418 0.78 13.58 21.36
N THR A 419 0.90 12.46 20.66
CA THR A 419 0.12 12.13 19.46
C THR A 419 -1.36 11.92 19.78
N LEU A 420 -2.22 11.87 18.76
CA LEU A 420 -3.65 11.58 18.94
C LEU A 420 -3.85 10.17 19.49
N TYR A 421 -3.02 9.21 19.07
CA TYR A 421 -3.03 7.87 19.65
C TYR A 421 -2.77 7.92 21.16
N GLU A 422 -1.68 8.57 21.59
CA GLU A 422 -1.29 8.64 23.01
C GLU A 422 -2.39 9.33 23.84
N ARG A 423 -2.99 10.41 23.33
CA ARG A 423 -4.11 11.11 23.99
C ARG A 423 -5.36 10.23 24.17
N ILE A 424 -5.60 9.29 23.26
CA ILE A 424 -6.78 8.43 23.27
C ILE A 424 -6.52 7.14 24.07
N PHE A 425 -5.38 6.49 23.83
CA PHE A 425 -5.09 5.12 24.30
C PHE A 425 -4.13 5.06 25.49
N GLU A 426 -3.21 6.02 25.64
CA GLU A 426 -2.19 6.02 26.70
C GLU A 426 -2.59 6.97 27.86
N THR A 427 -3.80 6.78 28.40
CA THR A 427 -4.30 7.61 29.52
C THR A 427 -3.95 7.03 30.89
N GLY A 428 -3.57 7.89 31.83
CA GLY A 428 -3.05 7.49 33.15
C GLY A 428 -4.08 7.04 34.21
N THR A 429 -5.39 7.21 33.98
CA THR A 429 -6.42 6.82 34.97
C THR A 429 -7.47 5.86 34.38
N GLU A 430 -7.93 4.89 35.18
CA GLU A 430 -8.95 3.91 34.76
C GLU A 430 -10.26 4.59 34.32
N LYS A 431 -10.66 5.66 35.02
CA LYS A 431 -11.85 6.47 34.67
C LYS A 431 -11.74 7.05 33.26
N GLN A 432 -10.56 7.55 32.87
CA GLN A 432 -10.32 8.07 31.53
C GLN A 432 -10.31 6.95 30.48
N GLN A 433 -9.68 5.81 30.79
CA GLN A 433 -9.68 4.64 29.91
C GLN A 433 -11.10 4.18 29.59
N LYS A 434 -11.94 4.00 30.62
CA LYS A 434 -13.35 3.64 30.46
C LYS A 434 -14.10 4.67 29.62
N ARG A 435 -13.93 5.96 29.90
CA ARG A 435 -14.55 7.03 29.10
C ARG A 435 -14.13 6.96 27.62
N ASN A 436 -12.86 6.74 27.34
CA ASN A 436 -12.34 6.67 25.98
C ASN A 436 -12.82 5.40 25.26
N ALA A 437 -12.85 4.24 25.94
CA ALA A 437 -13.43 3.01 25.41
C ALA A 437 -14.91 3.20 25.00
N TYR A 438 -15.70 3.91 25.82
CA TYR A 438 -17.08 4.23 25.48
C TYR A 438 -17.20 5.18 24.29
N LYS A 439 -16.29 6.17 24.14
CA LYS A 439 -16.23 7.04 22.96
C LYS A 439 -15.90 6.25 21.69
N ILE A 440 -14.89 5.38 21.74
CA ILE A 440 -14.53 4.48 20.64
C ILE A 440 -15.73 3.60 20.26
N GLY A 441 -16.46 3.07 21.24
CA GLY A 441 -17.68 2.30 20.98
C GLY A 441 -18.78 3.08 20.25
N LYS A 442 -18.91 4.40 20.51
CA LYS A 442 -19.87 5.25 19.78
C LYS A 442 -19.41 5.49 18.35
N VAL A 443 -18.12 5.75 18.16
CA VAL A 443 -17.52 5.92 16.83
C VAL A 443 -17.69 4.64 16.02
N LEU A 444 -17.38 3.47 16.59
CA LEU A 444 -17.58 2.19 15.90
C LEU A 444 -19.05 1.94 15.53
N LEU A 445 -20.00 2.31 16.41
CA LEU A 445 -21.42 2.23 16.08
C LEU A 445 -21.78 3.12 14.89
N ILE A 446 -21.22 4.33 14.79
CA ILE A 446 -21.41 5.19 13.62
C ILE A 446 -20.88 4.50 12.36
N PHE A 447 -19.66 3.95 12.39
CA PHE A 447 -19.13 3.19 11.25
C PHE A 447 -20.02 2.01 10.84
N ILE A 448 -20.57 1.27 11.81
CA ILE A 448 -21.52 0.19 11.53
C ILE A 448 -22.77 0.73 10.83
N LEU A 449 -23.34 1.84 11.31
CA LEU A 449 -24.54 2.43 10.70
C LEU A 449 -24.27 2.94 9.28
N LEU A 450 -23.11 3.57 9.04
CA LEU A 450 -22.71 4.02 7.70
C LEU A 450 -22.53 2.85 6.74
N GLN A 451 -21.84 1.79 7.19
CA GLN A 451 -21.70 0.57 6.39
C GLN A 451 -23.04 -0.09 6.11
N LEU A 452 -23.91 -0.23 7.12
CA LEU A 452 -25.23 -0.82 6.95
C LEU A 452 -26.08 -0.01 5.97
N ASN A 453 -26.03 1.32 6.04
CA ASN A 453 -26.71 2.16 5.05
C ASN A 453 -26.24 1.83 3.62
N CYS A 454 -24.94 1.65 3.41
CA CYS A 454 -24.38 1.24 2.12
C CYS A 454 -24.84 -0.16 1.68
N SER A 455 -24.66 -1.17 2.54
CA SER A 455 -25.01 -2.55 2.23
C SER A 455 -26.52 -2.75 2.03
N LEU A 456 -27.36 -2.02 2.76
CA LEU A 456 -28.81 -2.05 2.55
C LEU A 456 -29.19 -1.37 1.24
N HIS A 457 -28.67 -0.16 0.98
CA HIS A 457 -29.03 0.62 -0.20
C HIS A 457 -28.61 -0.07 -1.49
N TYR A 458 -27.32 -0.38 -1.64
CA TYR A 458 -26.77 -0.97 -2.87
C TYR A 458 -26.76 -2.49 -2.86
N GLY A 459 -26.51 -3.11 -1.71
CA GLY A 459 -26.40 -4.58 -1.59
C GLY A 459 -27.76 -5.28 -1.61
N LEU A 460 -28.83 -4.64 -1.12
CA LEU A 460 -30.16 -5.24 -1.06
C LEU A 460 -31.20 -4.48 -1.88
N LEU A 461 -31.51 -3.22 -1.56
CA LEU A 461 -32.62 -2.49 -2.18
C LEU A 461 -32.43 -2.36 -3.71
N TYR A 462 -31.25 -1.91 -4.13
CA TYR A 462 -30.90 -1.84 -5.55
C TYR A 462 -30.93 -3.22 -6.24
N ARG A 463 -30.32 -4.23 -5.61
CA ARG A 463 -30.22 -5.60 -6.18
C ARG A 463 -31.56 -6.31 -6.28
N LEU A 464 -32.47 -6.04 -5.35
CA LEU A 464 -33.84 -6.55 -5.35
C LEU A 464 -34.81 -5.69 -6.17
N LYS A 465 -34.31 -4.64 -6.85
CA LYS A 465 -35.11 -3.70 -7.66
C LYS A 465 -36.28 -3.11 -6.88
N VAL A 466 -36.09 -2.83 -5.59
CA VAL A 466 -37.12 -2.23 -4.73
C VAL A 466 -37.33 -0.78 -5.15
N ASP A 467 -38.56 -0.40 -5.48
CA ASP A 467 -38.91 0.98 -5.77
C ASP A 467 -38.88 1.82 -4.48
N THR A 468 -37.83 2.63 -4.36
CA THR A 468 -37.61 3.54 -3.22
C THR A 468 -38.28 4.90 -3.41
N ARG A 469 -38.94 5.16 -4.54
CA ARG A 469 -39.54 6.45 -4.89
C ARG A 469 -41.08 6.43 -4.94
N GLN A 470 -41.69 5.26 -4.74
CA GLN A 470 -43.15 5.07 -4.73
C GLN A 470 -43.94 5.96 -3.75
N SER A 471 -43.33 6.42 -2.64
CA SER A 471 -43.99 7.29 -1.67
C SER A 471 -43.11 8.46 -1.26
N PRO A 472 -43.69 9.61 -0.83
CA PRO A 472 -42.90 10.76 -0.37
C PRO A 472 -41.94 10.40 0.76
N ILE A 473 -42.37 9.55 1.71
CA ILE A 473 -41.54 9.11 2.82
C ILE A 473 -40.39 8.23 2.34
N ALA A 474 -40.66 7.27 1.45
CA ALA A 474 -39.62 6.40 0.90
C ALA A 474 -38.59 7.22 0.10
N SER A 475 -39.06 8.19 -0.67
CA SER A 475 -38.22 9.10 -1.45
C SER A 475 -37.28 9.94 -0.55
N ILE A 476 -37.83 10.53 0.53
CA ILE A 476 -37.03 11.27 1.52
C ILE A 476 -35.97 10.36 2.16
N LEU A 477 -36.34 9.13 2.55
CA LEU A 477 -35.39 8.18 3.13
C LEU A 477 -34.29 7.78 2.14
N ALA A 478 -34.62 7.62 0.86
CA ALA A 478 -33.64 7.34 -0.19
C ALA A 478 -32.67 8.52 -0.38
N ASP A 479 -33.16 9.76 -0.38
CA ASP A 479 -32.33 10.96 -0.49
C ASP A 479 -31.41 11.13 0.74
N MET A 480 -31.93 10.90 1.94
CA MET A 480 -31.11 10.89 3.16
C MET A 480 -30.04 9.80 3.10
N SER A 481 -30.41 8.60 2.67
CA SER A 481 -29.47 7.48 2.51
C SER A 481 -28.36 7.84 1.52
N ASN A 482 -28.70 8.43 0.36
CA ASN A 482 -27.74 8.90 -0.64
C ASN A 482 -26.81 10.00 -0.12
N ALA A 483 -27.32 10.97 0.64
CA ALA A 483 -26.50 12.01 1.24
C ALA A 483 -25.48 11.43 2.23
N VAL A 484 -25.91 10.47 3.07
CA VAL A 484 -25.03 9.74 3.98
C VAL A 484 -24.00 8.91 3.23
N LEU A 485 -24.39 8.28 2.11
CA LEU A 485 -23.49 7.53 1.24
C LEU A 485 -22.41 8.43 0.67
N MET A 486 -22.79 9.55 0.03
CA MET A 486 -21.84 10.51 -0.52
C MET A 486 -20.84 11.00 0.53
N PHE A 487 -21.30 11.33 1.74
CA PHE A 487 -20.41 11.76 2.82
C PHE A 487 -19.44 10.65 3.26
N SER A 488 -19.97 9.45 3.56
CA SER A 488 -19.16 8.33 4.04
C SER A 488 -18.21 7.76 2.98
N HIS A 489 -18.61 7.81 1.72
CA HIS A 489 -17.79 7.51 0.55
C HIS A 489 -16.59 8.46 0.47
N THR A 490 -16.87 9.76 0.42
CA THR A 490 -15.85 10.81 0.21
C THR A 490 -14.82 10.82 1.33
N PHE A 491 -15.26 10.77 2.59
CA PHE A 491 -14.37 10.99 3.73
C PHE A 491 -13.90 9.72 4.43
N LEU A 492 -14.66 8.63 4.37
CA LEU A 492 -14.36 7.40 5.12
C LEU A 492 -14.11 6.20 4.19
N GLY A 493 -14.23 6.36 2.88
CA GLY A 493 -14.02 5.28 1.93
C GLY A 493 -15.09 4.17 1.99
N ILE A 494 -16.25 4.45 2.57
CA ILE A 494 -17.34 3.48 2.66
C ILE A 494 -18.10 3.49 1.34
N THR A 495 -17.99 2.41 0.58
CA THR A 495 -18.53 2.26 -0.77
C THR A 495 -19.14 0.86 -0.96
N PRO A 496 -20.05 0.63 -1.91
CA PRO A 496 -20.46 -0.72 -2.28
C PRO A 496 -19.31 -1.50 -2.92
N HIS A 497 -19.01 -2.69 -2.40
CA HIS A 497 -17.89 -3.53 -2.86
C HIS A 497 -18.34 -4.58 -3.87
N ALA A 498 -18.95 -4.09 -4.94
CA ALA A 498 -19.57 -4.85 -6.02
C ALA A 498 -18.58 -5.31 -7.11
N LEU A 499 -17.39 -5.79 -6.73
CA LEU A 499 -16.34 -6.18 -7.68
C LEU A 499 -16.67 -7.51 -8.42
N TYR A 500 -16.59 -7.49 -9.76
CA TYR A 500 -16.69 -8.67 -10.63
C TYR A 500 -18.01 -9.44 -10.51
N LEU A 501 -19.13 -8.72 -10.51
CA LEU A 501 -20.50 -9.26 -10.46
C LEU A 501 -21.10 -9.51 -11.86
N HIS A 502 -22.33 -10.03 -11.92
CA HIS A 502 -22.98 -10.37 -13.18
C HIS A 502 -23.20 -9.14 -14.07
N ASP A 503 -23.58 -7.98 -13.50
CA ASP A 503 -23.69 -6.69 -14.22
C ASP A 503 -22.38 -6.29 -14.94
N HIS A 504 -21.25 -6.85 -14.52
CA HIS A 504 -19.93 -6.60 -15.12
C HIS A 504 -19.54 -7.62 -16.18
N PHE A 505 -20.27 -8.71 -16.42
CA PHE A 505 -19.90 -9.71 -17.42
C PHE A 505 -21.05 -10.12 -18.33
N GLU A 506 -22.28 -9.85 -17.93
CA GLU A 506 -23.44 -10.04 -18.77
C GLU A 506 -23.28 -9.20 -20.05
N GLY A 507 -23.33 -9.87 -21.20
CA GLY A 507 -23.15 -9.27 -22.52
C GLY A 507 -21.71 -8.85 -22.87
N TYR A 508 -20.69 -9.28 -22.11
CA TYR A 508 -19.28 -9.12 -22.49
C TYR A 508 -18.93 -10.08 -23.64
N ASN A 509 -19.23 -9.67 -24.87
CA ASN A 509 -19.04 -10.49 -26.07
C ASN A 509 -17.96 -9.95 -27.03
N HIS A 510 -17.35 -8.81 -26.71
CA HIS A 510 -16.28 -8.23 -27.52
C HIS A 510 -15.33 -7.33 -26.70
N LEU A 511 -14.17 -7.01 -27.30
CA LEU A 511 -13.12 -6.14 -26.78
C LEU A 511 -12.76 -5.10 -27.83
N LEU A 512 -12.46 -3.86 -27.41
CA LEU A 512 -11.98 -2.80 -28.30
C LEU A 512 -10.50 -2.45 -28.08
N ALA A 513 -9.73 -2.36 -29.15
CA ALA A 513 -8.34 -1.91 -29.11
C ALA A 513 -8.04 -0.83 -30.15
N ILE A 514 -6.84 -0.24 -30.05
CA ILE A 514 -6.40 0.83 -30.96
C ILE A 514 -5.03 0.45 -31.52
N THR A 515 -4.91 0.49 -32.84
CA THR A 515 -3.65 0.43 -33.59
C THR A 515 -3.43 1.75 -34.32
N TYR A 516 -2.25 1.94 -34.90
CA TYR A 516 -1.95 3.09 -35.75
C TYR A 516 -1.15 2.68 -36.99
N LEU A 517 -1.31 3.43 -38.06
CA LEU A 517 -0.48 3.30 -39.27
C LEU A 517 0.69 4.28 -39.16
N ASP A 518 1.92 3.77 -39.38
CA ASP A 518 3.10 4.61 -39.49
C ASP A 518 3.19 5.30 -40.87
N ALA A 519 4.25 6.09 -41.08
CA ALA A 519 4.48 6.81 -42.34
C ALA A 519 4.63 5.89 -43.57
N ASN A 520 4.97 4.61 -43.37
CA ASN A 520 5.08 3.61 -44.43
C ASN A 520 3.77 2.83 -44.63
N GLY A 521 2.73 3.14 -43.87
CA GLY A 521 1.46 2.41 -43.86
C GLY A 521 1.52 1.07 -43.14
N VAL A 522 2.56 0.80 -42.36
CA VAL A 522 2.65 -0.41 -41.54
C VAL A 522 1.84 -0.20 -40.27
N GLU A 523 1.02 -1.20 -39.93
CA GLU A 523 0.16 -1.15 -38.76
C GLU A 523 0.87 -1.63 -37.50
N HIS A 524 0.80 -0.82 -36.44
CA HIS A 524 1.41 -1.10 -35.14
C HIS A 524 0.36 -1.02 -34.03
N TRP A 525 0.55 -1.82 -32.98
CA TRP A 525 -0.28 -1.76 -31.77
C TRP A 525 0.08 -0.53 -30.94
N LEU A 526 -0.94 0.19 -30.47
CA LEU A 526 -0.73 1.22 -29.47
C LEU A 526 -0.30 0.53 -28.15
N PRO A 527 0.76 0.98 -27.46
CA PRO A 527 1.43 0.24 -26.37
C PRO A 527 0.66 0.29 -25.04
N PHE A 528 -0.63 -0.06 -25.09
CA PHE A 528 -1.49 -0.27 -23.94
C PHE A 528 -2.29 -1.56 -24.03
N VAL A 529 -2.67 -2.00 -25.23
CA VAL A 529 -3.28 -3.31 -25.50
C VAL A 529 -2.45 -4.04 -26.56
N ASN A 530 -2.16 -5.32 -26.34
CA ASN A 530 -1.47 -6.15 -27.33
C ASN A 530 -2.45 -6.93 -28.23
N GLU A 531 -1.91 -7.67 -29.20
CA GLU A 531 -2.65 -8.54 -30.12
C GLU A 531 -3.53 -9.60 -29.45
N GLN A 532 -3.20 -10.01 -28.22
CA GLN A 532 -4.02 -10.96 -27.46
C GLN A 532 -5.22 -10.27 -26.79
N GLY A 533 -5.30 -8.94 -26.84
CA GLY A 533 -6.29 -8.15 -26.10
C GLY A 533 -5.93 -7.97 -24.64
N ARG A 534 -4.66 -8.07 -24.27
CA ARG A 534 -4.21 -7.87 -22.89
C ARG A 534 -3.73 -6.45 -22.68
N LEU A 535 -4.07 -5.88 -21.52
CA LEU A 535 -3.50 -4.62 -21.08
C LEU A 535 -2.03 -4.81 -20.68
N LEU A 536 -1.16 -3.96 -21.21
CA LEU A 536 0.28 -4.02 -21.00
C LEU A 536 0.72 -3.11 -19.84
N ALA A 537 1.77 -3.51 -19.14
CA ALA A 537 2.45 -2.65 -18.16
C ALA A 537 2.93 -1.33 -18.82
N PRO A 538 2.81 -0.17 -18.15
CA PRO A 538 2.28 0.06 -16.82
C PRO A 538 0.77 0.39 -16.75
N ASN A 539 -0.06 0.00 -17.72
CA ASN A 539 -1.48 0.35 -17.83
C ASN A 539 -2.41 -0.51 -16.93
N TRP A 540 -2.07 -0.63 -15.66
CA TRP A 540 -2.83 -1.36 -14.64
C TRP A 540 -3.66 -0.42 -13.76
N GLY A 541 -4.39 -0.99 -12.79
CA GLY A 541 -5.11 -0.22 -11.77
C GLY A 541 -6.09 0.77 -12.40
N ARG A 542 -5.87 2.08 -12.19
CA ARG A 542 -6.76 3.15 -12.68
C ARG A 542 -6.88 3.21 -14.20
N VAL A 543 -5.76 3.04 -14.92
CA VAL A 543 -5.78 3.08 -16.39
C VAL A 543 -6.49 1.84 -16.94
N HIS A 544 -6.29 0.68 -16.30
CA HIS A 544 -7.05 -0.52 -16.61
C HIS A 544 -8.55 -0.31 -16.35
N SER A 545 -8.95 0.15 -15.16
CA SER A 545 -10.35 0.38 -14.83
C SER A 545 -11.02 1.39 -15.77
N MET A 546 -10.32 2.46 -16.14
CA MET A 546 -10.79 3.43 -17.12
C MET A 546 -11.12 2.75 -18.47
N TRP A 547 -10.20 1.96 -19.04
CA TRP A 547 -10.41 1.36 -20.36
C TRP A 547 -11.40 0.18 -20.32
N ALA A 548 -11.19 -0.78 -19.41
CA ALA A 548 -11.97 -2.00 -19.38
C ALA A 548 -13.47 -1.75 -19.10
N ASN A 549 -13.81 -0.75 -18.29
CA ASN A 549 -15.20 -0.42 -18.00
C ASN A 549 -15.98 0.15 -19.20
N ILE A 550 -15.30 0.47 -20.31
CA ILE A 550 -15.90 1.12 -21.49
C ILE A 550 -15.66 0.32 -22.77
N ALA A 551 -14.58 -0.45 -22.83
CA ALA A 551 -14.16 -1.21 -24.01
C ALA A 551 -14.65 -2.68 -24.05
N VAL A 552 -15.39 -3.14 -23.03
CA VAL A 552 -15.92 -4.52 -22.92
C VAL A 552 -17.38 -4.55 -22.47
N THR A 553 -17.99 -3.39 -22.23
CA THR A 553 -19.36 -3.30 -21.69
C THR A 553 -20.42 -3.61 -22.75
N PRO A 554 -21.54 -4.26 -22.41
CA PRO A 554 -22.65 -4.52 -23.34
C PRO A 554 -23.43 -3.26 -23.75
N ASN A 555 -23.22 -2.16 -23.04
CA ASN A 555 -23.84 -0.87 -23.33
C ASN A 555 -22.72 0.15 -23.40
N ILE A 556 -22.14 0.33 -24.58
CA ILE A 556 -21.05 1.29 -24.77
C ILE A 556 -21.61 2.72 -24.71
N ASP A 557 -21.15 3.48 -23.71
CA ASP A 557 -21.37 4.94 -23.69
C ASP A 557 -20.49 5.59 -24.76
N GLU A 558 -21.10 5.96 -25.89
CA GLU A 558 -20.43 6.53 -27.05
C GLU A 558 -19.63 7.80 -26.71
N LEU A 559 -20.16 8.65 -25.82
CA LEU A 559 -19.49 9.89 -25.41
C LEU A 559 -18.21 9.56 -24.63
N ARG A 560 -18.28 8.62 -23.69
CA ARG A 560 -17.11 8.19 -22.91
C ARG A 560 -16.12 7.43 -23.77
N LEU A 561 -16.57 6.54 -24.66
CA LEU A 561 -15.68 5.82 -25.58
C LEU A 561 -14.88 6.80 -26.45
N LYS A 562 -15.55 7.76 -27.10
CA LYS A 562 -14.90 8.80 -27.91
C LYS A 562 -13.88 9.60 -27.10
N LYS A 563 -14.24 10.00 -25.86
CA LYS A 563 -13.34 10.70 -24.94
C LYS A 563 -12.07 9.89 -24.63
N PHE A 564 -12.19 8.58 -24.37
CA PHE A 564 -11.02 7.79 -24.00
C PHE A 564 -10.18 7.35 -25.20
N ILE A 565 -10.77 7.18 -26.39
CA ILE A 565 -9.98 7.02 -27.63
C ILE A 565 -9.17 8.30 -27.88
N MET A 566 -9.78 9.48 -27.73
CA MET A 566 -9.06 10.76 -27.80
C MET A 566 -7.91 10.80 -26.79
N LYS A 567 -8.17 10.53 -25.51
CA LYS A 567 -7.13 10.55 -24.47
C LYS A 567 -5.99 9.58 -24.76
N LEU A 568 -6.29 8.33 -25.13
CA LEU A 568 -5.26 7.32 -25.39
C LEU A 568 -4.43 7.65 -26.63
N THR A 569 -5.05 8.07 -27.72
CA THR A 569 -4.34 8.42 -28.95
C THR A 569 -3.48 9.67 -28.78
N ALA A 570 -3.97 10.69 -28.05
CA ALA A 570 -3.16 11.86 -27.68
C ALA A 570 -1.96 11.49 -26.80
N PHE A 571 -2.20 10.74 -25.72
CA PHE A 571 -1.15 10.38 -24.76
C PHE A 571 -0.07 9.52 -25.42
N TRP A 572 -0.46 8.43 -26.08
CA TRP A 572 0.49 7.52 -26.70
C TRP A 572 1.08 8.07 -27.99
N GLY A 573 0.31 8.82 -28.78
CA GLY A 573 0.83 9.53 -29.95
C GLY A 573 1.98 10.44 -29.55
N LYS A 574 1.85 11.19 -28.45
CA LYS A 574 2.94 12.04 -27.96
C LYS A 574 4.10 11.23 -27.36
N LYS A 575 3.83 10.15 -26.62
CA LYS A 575 4.88 9.28 -26.02
C LYS A 575 5.71 8.55 -27.07
N LEU A 576 5.12 8.23 -28.21
CA LEU A 576 5.76 7.57 -29.34
C LEU A 576 6.32 8.55 -30.38
N ASP A 577 6.17 9.85 -30.16
CA ASP A 577 6.56 10.91 -31.09
C ASP A 577 5.95 10.76 -32.49
N LEU A 578 4.67 10.38 -32.54
CA LEU A 578 3.92 10.23 -33.79
C LEU A 578 3.54 11.61 -34.36
N ASP A 579 3.57 11.71 -35.69
CA ASP A 579 3.05 12.86 -36.42
C ASP A 579 1.52 12.81 -36.43
N PHE A 580 0.88 13.62 -35.58
CA PHE A 580 -0.57 13.62 -35.40
C PHE A 580 -1.37 13.91 -36.67
N GLU A 581 -0.85 14.73 -37.59
CA GLU A 581 -1.57 15.08 -38.83
C GLU A 581 -1.66 13.87 -39.78
N ASN A 582 -0.55 13.13 -39.88
CA ASN A 582 -0.41 12.03 -40.83
C ASN A 582 -0.75 10.66 -40.22
N THR A 583 -0.73 10.53 -38.89
CA THR A 583 -1.01 9.27 -38.21
C THR A 583 -2.50 8.97 -38.19
N ARG A 584 -2.87 7.85 -38.82
CA ARG A 584 -4.23 7.32 -38.74
C ARG A 584 -4.30 6.24 -37.68
N PHE A 585 -5.17 6.44 -36.68
CA PHE A 585 -5.48 5.42 -35.67
C PHE A 585 -6.65 4.56 -36.15
N ILE A 586 -6.54 3.25 -35.95
CA ILE A 586 -7.57 2.28 -36.33
C ILE A 586 -8.17 1.69 -35.06
N ILE A 587 -9.50 1.71 -34.96
CA ILE A 587 -10.23 1.10 -33.86
C ILE A 587 -10.55 -0.32 -34.28
N LYS A 588 -10.11 -1.28 -33.46
CA LYS A 588 -10.29 -2.71 -33.69
C LYS A 588 -11.23 -3.33 -32.67
N MET A 589 -11.96 -4.34 -33.10
CA MET A 589 -12.83 -5.16 -32.28
C MET A 589 -12.44 -6.63 -32.38
N LYS A 590 -12.50 -7.35 -31.26
CA LYS A 590 -12.34 -8.81 -31.20
C LYS A 590 -13.46 -9.41 -30.37
N LYS A 591 -14.02 -10.54 -30.81
CA LYS A 591 -15.07 -11.26 -30.07
C LYS A 591 -14.47 -12.02 -28.87
N THR A 592 -15.21 -12.08 -27.78
CA THR A 592 -14.88 -12.83 -26.57
C THR A 592 -16.12 -13.48 -26.00
N GLU A 593 -15.94 -14.42 -25.07
CA GLU A 593 -17.03 -15.12 -24.41
C GLU A 593 -16.89 -14.98 -22.89
N ALA A 594 -18.02 -14.73 -22.21
CA ALA A 594 -18.10 -14.63 -20.75
C ALA A 594 -19.20 -15.55 -20.18
N PRO A 595 -19.05 -16.89 -20.29
CA PRO A 595 -20.07 -17.84 -19.85
C PRO A 595 -20.21 -17.85 -18.31
N PHE A 596 -21.43 -18.10 -17.83
CA PHE A 596 -21.70 -18.29 -16.39
C PHE A 596 -21.46 -19.73 -15.90
N THR A 597 -21.13 -20.63 -16.82
CA THR A 597 -20.72 -22.01 -16.58
C THR A 597 -19.24 -22.18 -16.89
N TRP A 598 -18.60 -23.14 -16.23
CA TRP A 598 -17.17 -23.38 -16.46
C TRP A 598 -16.95 -23.95 -17.86
N GLU A 599 -15.92 -23.43 -18.53
CA GLU A 599 -15.48 -23.92 -19.82
C GLU A 599 -14.00 -24.23 -19.82
N ARG A 600 -13.64 -25.36 -20.43
CA ARG A 600 -12.25 -25.71 -20.62
C ARG A 600 -11.60 -24.73 -21.58
N ASP A 601 -10.45 -24.22 -21.16
CA ASP A 601 -9.54 -23.37 -21.89
C ASP A 601 -10.09 -22.00 -22.31
N LEU A 602 -11.12 -21.51 -21.61
CA LEU A 602 -11.75 -20.21 -21.90
C LEU A 602 -10.74 -19.06 -22.02
N ARG A 603 -9.73 -19.01 -21.14
CA ARG A 603 -8.68 -17.99 -21.19
C ARG A 603 -8.02 -17.97 -22.57
N ASN A 604 -7.55 -19.11 -23.07
CA ASN A 604 -6.85 -19.15 -24.35
C ASN A 604 -7.80 -18.87 -25.51
N LYS A 605 -9.05 -19.35 -25.46
CA LYS A 605 -10.09 -19.00 -26.45
C LYS A 605 -10.31 -17.49 -26.55
N ASN A 606 -10.38 -16.79 -25.41
CA ASN A 606 -10.57 -15.34 -25.38
C ASN A 606 -9.30 -14.56 -25.78
N LEU A 607 -8.11 -15.15 -25.60
CA LEU A 607 -6.85 -14.54 -26.03
C LEU A 607 -6.60 -14.71 -27.54
N SER A 608 -7.07 -15.82 -28.11
CA SER A 608 -7.08 -16.04 -29.56
C SER A 608 -8.22 -15.25 -30.22
N GLY A 609 -8.32 -15.38 -31.56
CA GLY A 609 -9.32 -14.69 -32.37
C GLY A 609 -8.75 -13.52 -33.17
N ASP A 610 -9.40 -13.23 -34.29
CA ASP A 610 -8.99 -12.19 -35.21
C ASP A 610 -9.58 -10.84 -34.81
N TRP A 611 -8.80 -9.78 -35.06
CA TRP A 611 -9.26 -8.42 -34.87
C TRP A 611 -9.83 -7.85 -36.16
N GLN A 612 -11.04 -7.29 -36.08
CA GLN A 612 -11.68 -6.59 -37.17
C GLN A 612 -11.53 -5.07 -36.99
N ALA A 613 -11.15 -4.35 -38.05
CA ALA A 613 -11.21 -2.90 -38.04
C ALA A 613 -12.68 -2.44 -38.14
N ILE A 614 -13.14 -1.67 -37.15
CA ILE A 614 -14.52 -1.18 -37.08
C ILE A 614 -14.61 0.34 -37.28
N GLY A 615 -13.50 1.06 -37.15
CA GLY A 615 -13.48 2.51 -37.31
C GLY A 615 -12.07 3.09 -37.36
N SER A 616 -11.99 4.42 -37.43
CA SER A 616 -10.70 5.13 -37.39
C SER A 616 -10.80 6.48 -36.70
N ALA A 617 -9.69 6.94 -36.15
CA ALA A 617 -9.54 8.26 -35.56
C ALA A 617 -8.31 8.98 -36.12
N GLN A 618 -8.38 10.30 -36.23
CA GLN A 618 -7.29 11.13 -36.74
C GLN A 618 -7.31 12.51 -36.08
N TRP A 619 -6.12 13.08 -35.93
CA TRP A 619 -5.92 14.41 -35.40
C TRP A 619 -5.68 15.43 -36.53
N GLN A 620 -6.22 16.63 -36.37
CA GLN A 620 -5.97 17.80 -37.23
C GLN A 620 -5.73 18.99 -36.30
N GLY A 621 -4.48 19.29 -35.98
CA GLY A 621 -4.09 20.18 -34.92
C GLY A 621 -4.63 19.72 -33.56
N LYS A 622 -5.51 20.52 -32.95
CA LYS A 622 -6.22 20.16 -31.71
C LYS A 622 -7.59 19.52 -31.96
N GLU A 623 -8.04 19.43 -33.21
CA GLU A 623 -9.30 18.78 -33.54
C GLU A 623 -9.11 17.27 -33.61
N PHE A 624 -10.04 16.54 -33.01
CA PHE A 624 -10.06 15.08 -33.02
C PHE A 624 -11.29 14.59 -33.77
N LYS A 625 -11.08 13.89 -34.89
CA LYS A 625 -12.16 13.30 -35.69
C LYS A 625 -12.14 11.79 -35.50
N ILE A 626 -13.29 11.25 -35.12
CA ILE A 626 -13.50 9.82 -34.93
C ILE A 626 -14.67 9.34 -35.77
N ASN A 627 -14.42 8.30 -36.56
CA ASN A 627 -15.42 7.60 -37.35
C ASN A 627 -15.63 6.22 -36.74
N LEU A 628 -16.80 6.02 -36.16
CA LEU A 628 -17.25 4.76 -35.59
C LEU A 628 -18.66 4.45 -36.12
N PRO A 629 -19.04 3.16 -36.18
CA PRO A 629 -20.42 2.75 -36.44
C PRO A 629 -21.37 3.39 -35.42
N LYS A 630 -22.62 3.67 -35.84
CA LYS A 630 -23.65 4.24 -34.96
C LYS A 630 -24.00 3.32 -33.80
N ASP A 631 -23.88 2.01 -34.01
CA ASP A 631 -24.12 0.99 -33.01
C ASP A 631 -23.04 -0.07 -33.14
N ILE A 632 -22.14 -0.12 -32.15
CA ILE A 632 -21.02 -1.07 -32.11
C ILE A 632 -21.52 -2.44 -31.64
N ASP A 633 -22.58 -2.47 -30.83
CA ASP A 633 -23.10 -3.69 -30.20
C ASP A 633 -23.82 -4.62 -31.21
N ILE A 634 -24.09 -4.13 -32.43
CA ILE A 634 -24.70 -4.89 -33.53
C ILE A 634 -23.67 -5.67 -34.39
N LEU A 635 -22.36 -5.39 -34.25
CA LEU A 635 -21.28 -6.02 -35.02
C LEU A 635 -20.80 -7.35 -34.38
#